data_AF-A0A4U6XWA3-F1
#
_entry.id   AF-A0A4U6XWA3-F1
#
_cell.length_a   1.000
_cell.length_b   1.000
_cell.length_c   1.000
_cell.angle_alpha   90.00
_cell.angle_beta   90.00
_cell.angle_gamma   90.00
#
_symmetry.space_group_name_H-M   'P 1'
#
loop_
_entity.id
_entity.type
_entity.pdbx_description
1 polymer ?
#
loop_
_entity_poly.entity_id
_entity_poly.type
_entity_poly.pdbx_seq_one_letter_code
_entity_poly.pdbx_strand_id
1 'polypeptide(L)'
;MSAPNDGYGQYPPQQEPYADQPQDGYDAQGAQAPQSATADHGKKKKRGYASQAYEFGAGANSAGGAPAQAQAAPYGMPQPQVPAYGGYTQPDAQPAAAAYGSPQPQQYGMPQPAATQAGGYGRYQAPDAGYPASGGAPEAPGVAGLNQQMAGMNLGGNPQQPPPGQPAGTRPVALNQLYPTDLMNQPFNVAELDLPPPPIVLPPNTSVTPSPDANCGPKYVRSTLNAVPTTHSLLKKSRLPFALVIQPYGALHDSEDPVPVVQDQVIARCRRCRTYINPFVTFLDHGHRWRCNMCNLTNDVPQAFDWDAASQRSTDRWGRYELNYSVVEFVAPQEYMVRPPQPLVYLFLFDVSYAAVSTGLLATSARTILDSLDRIPNADRRTRLGFIAVDSSLHYFSIPKDGEENAETNMLVVSDLDEPFLPVPQDLLVPLTESRQSIESFLTKLPEMFQSNQNNGSAMGSALRAGHKLISALGGKIVVLSASLPNIGVGKLDMREDKKLLGTSKESSLLQTANSFYKSFAVECSKNQVSIDMFLFSSQYQDVASLSNLPRYTGGQTWFYPGWNAGRPEDAIKFASEFSDYLSSEIGLEAVLRVRATTGLRMNAFYGNFFNRSSDLCAFPAFPRDQCYVVEVAIDENLTKNVVCLQTAVLHTTCNGERRIRVMTLALPTTTNLADIYASADQQAITTYFSHKAVERALSGGLEAARDSLQNKLIELLQTFRKELAGGSMGGGLQFPSNLRGLPILFLGLMKNVGLRKSAQIPSDLRSAALCLLSTLPVPLLMQYIYPRLYSLHDMPDNAGVPDQETSQIALPPPLNLSSERFVPYGLYLIDDGQTQFLWAGRDAVPQLLNDVFGVDDRTQLRVGKGALPELENDFNERVRAVVHKSRDHRSKGVGSIILPHLYFVREDGEPSLKLWAQTLLVEDRADQGMSAAQWLGILREKVVT
;
A
#
# COMPACT_ATOMS: atom_id res chain seq x y z
N MET A 1 8.81 9.35 -43.05
CA MET A 1 8.39 10.03 -44.30
C MET A 1 7.42 9.13 -45.06
N SER A 2 6.75 9.67 -46.07
CA SER A 2 5.65 9.04 -46.83
C SER A 2 4.35 8.87 -46.03
N ALA A 3 3.22 9.09 -46.70
CA ALA A 3 1.90 9.25 -46.08
C ALA A 3 0.80 8.53 -46.95
N PRO A 4 -0.50 8.87 -46.90
CA PRO A 4 -1.54 7.86 -46.65
C PRO A 4 -2.39 7.53 -47.90
N ASN A 5 -3.48 6.79 -47.71
CA ASN A 5 -4.53 6.64 -48.72
C ASN A 5 -5.91 6.56 -48.06
N ASP A 6 -6.91 7.25 -48.63
CA ASP A 6 -8.26 7.43 -48.07
C ASP A 6 -9.30 6.43 -48.64
N GLY A 7 -10.46 6.32 -47.98
CA GLY A 7 -11.58 5.49 -48.42
C GLY A 7 -12.93 5.94 -47.84
N TYR A 8 -13.61 6.88 -48.51
CA TYR A 8 -14.88 7.48 -48.09
C TYR A 8 -16.14 6.68 -48.51
N GLY A 9 -17.24 6.88 -47.77
CA GLY A 9 -18.62 6.54 -48.17
C GLY A 9 -19.65 7.31 -47.33
N GLN A 10 -20.71 7.84 -47.95
CA GLN A 10 -21.63 8.83 -47.32
C GLN A 10 -23.12 8.66 -47.69
N TYR A 11 -23.99 8.93 -46.69
CA TYR A 11 -25.34 9.55 -46.74
C TYR A 11 -26.46 8.95 -47.65
N PRO A 12 -27.76 9.06 -47.25
CA PRO A 12 -28.56 10.30 -47.45
C PRO A 12 -29.60 10.66 -46.34
N PRO A 13 -29.98 11.95 -46.20
CA PRO A 13 -31.19 12.38 -45.47
C PRO A 13 -32.12 13.38 -46.24
N GLN A 14 -33.43 13.14 -46.23
CA GLN A 14 -34.56 13.99 -46.71
C GLN A 14 -35.86 13.54 -45.97
N GLN A 15 -36.95 14.30 -45.75
CA GLN A 15 -37.39 15.67 -46.07
C GLN A 15 -38.52 16.13 -45.10
N GLU A 16 -38.93 17.42 -45.11
CA GLU A 16 -40.04 18.00 -44.31
C GLU A 16 -41.45 17.84 -44.97
N PRO A 17 -42.56 18.36 -44.38
CA PRO A 17 -42.97 19.77 -44.63
C PRO A 17 -43.71 20.53 -43.48
N TYR A 18 -44.05 21.80 -43.79
CA TYR A 18 -44.47 22.95 -42.94
C TYR A 18 -45.98 23.12 -42.64
N ALA A 19 -46.32 23.87 -41.56
CA ALA A 19 -47.44 24.86 -41.40
C ALA A 19 -47.82 25.09 -39.90
N ASP A 20 -48.52 26.14 -39.43
CA ASP A 20 -48.43 27.62 -39.57
C ASP A 20 -49.24 28.27 -38.38
N GLN A 21 -49.31 29.61 -38.24
CA GLN A 21 -49.82 30.38 -37.06
C GLN A 21 -51.38 30.61 -37.04
N PRO A 22 -52.04 31.48 -36.20
CA PRO A 22 -51.63 32.32 -35.04
C PRO A 22 -52.65 32.47 -33.84
N GLN A 23 -52.37 33.44 -32.93
CA GLN A 23 -53.27 34.30 -32.09
C GLN A 23 -53.70 33.97 -30.63
N ASP A 24 -53.54 35.00 -29.77
CA ASP A 24 -54.33 35.56 -28.63
C ASP A 24 -55.01 34.66 -27.56
N GLY A 25 -55.15 35.04 -26.28
CA GLY A 25 -54.78 36.25 -25.50
C GLY A 25 -55.47 36.27 -24.10
N TYR A 26 -55.21 37.30 -23.26
CA TYR A 26 -55.85 37.58 -21.93
C TYR A 26 -55.49 36.61 -20.75
N ASP A 27 -54.84 37.07 -19.67
CA ASP A 27 -55.33 37.77 -18.44
C ASP A 27 -55.99 36.82 -17.38
N ALA A 28 -55.86 36.99 -16.05
CA ALA A 28 -55.05 37.88 -15.19
C ALA A 28 -55.09 37.40 -13.70
N GLN A 29 -54.44 38.14 -12.79
CA GLN A 29 -54.50 38.01 -11.29
C GLN A 29 -53.78 36.75 -10.74
N GLY A 30 -53.22 36.67 -9.52
CA GLY A 30 -53.06 37.56 -8.35
C GLY A 30 -52.85 36.68 -7.09
N ALA A 31 -52.21 37.07 -5.99
CA ALA A 31 -51.49 38.29 -5.63
C ALA A 31 -50.52 38.06 -4.44
N GLN A 32 -49.54 38.98 -4.27
CA GLN A 32 -48.90 39.46 -3.03
C GLN A 32 -48.42 38.51 -1.90
N ALA A 33 -47.20 38.81 -1.42
CA ALA A 33 -46.71 38.42 -0.09
C ALA A 33 -47.02 39.49 0.98
N PRO A 34 -46.87 39.20 2.29
CA PRO A 34 -46.69 40.21 3.32
C PRO A 34 -45.37 40.09 4.11
N GLN A 35 -44.91 41.21 4.67
CA GLN A 35 -43.74 41.28 5.57
C GLN A 35 -44.16 41.47 7.04
N SER A 36 -43.29 40.99 7.95
CA SER A 36 -43.01 41.46 9.32
C SER A 36 -44.10 42.12 10.20
N ALA A 37 -44.35 41.52 11.37
CA ALA A 37 -44.77 42.22 12.59
C ALA A 37 -44.22 41.50 13.85
N THR A 38 -44.30 42.14 15.02
CA THR A 38 -43.49 41.83 16.22
C THR A 38 -44.20 41.08 17.36
N ALA A 39 -43.38 40.40 18.18
CA ALA A 39 -43.49 40.21 19.64
C ALA A 39 -44.26 39.01 20.27
N ASP A 40 -43.48 38.20 20.98
CA ASP A 40 -43.64 37.75 22.39
C ASP A 40 -43.87 36.24 22.74
N HIS A 41 -43.68 35.93 24.03
CA HIS A 41 -43.22 34.67 24.63
C HIS A 41 -44.01 33.37 24.36
N GLY A 42 -43.26 32.29 24.05
CA GLY A 42 -43.73 30.90 24.14
C GLY A 42 -42.60 29.88 24.37
N LYS A 43 -42.47 29.32 25.58
CA LYS A 43 -41.40 28.36 25.94
C LYS A 43 -41.58 26.98 25.28
N LYS A 44 -40.58 26.46 24.56
CA LYS A 44 -40.37 25.01 24.36
C LYS A 44 -38.91 24.62 24.08
N LYS A 45 -38.49 23.52 24.70
CA LYS A 45 -37.10 23.04 24.93
C LYS A 45 -36.22 22.95 23.66
N LYS A 46 -35.09 23.67 23.64
CA LYS A 46 -33.99 23.47 22.68
C LYS A 46 -33.11 22.29 23.17
N ARG A 47 -32.84 21.28 22.34
CA ARG A 47 -31.80 20.26 22.63
C ARG A 47 -30.43 20.85 22.27
N GLY A 48 -29.60 21.15 23.26
CA GLY A 48 -28.17 21.38 23.03
C GLY A 48 -27.45 20.04 22.86
N TYR A 49 -26.57 19.94 21.86
CA TYR A 49 -25.61 18.84 21.76
C TYR A 49 -24.26 19.32 22.32
N ALA A 50 -23.58 18.48 23.10
CA ALA A 50 -22.40 18.90 23.85
C ALA A 50 -21.16 19.05 22.96
N SER A 51 -20.58 20.24 22.94
CA SER A 51 -19.30 20.55 22.28
C SER A 51 -18.11 20.17 23.16
N GLN A 52 -17.95 18.88 23.49
CA GLN A 52 -16.85 18.37 24.32
C GLN A 52 -16.58 16.87 24.08
N ALA A 53 -16.06 16.52 22.91
CA ALA A 53 -15.60 15.16 22.56
C ALA A 53 -14.68 15.13 21.32
N TYR A 54 -13.57 15.87 21.34
CA TYR A 54 -12.55 15.84 20.27
C TYR A 54 -11.12 15.78 20.84
N GLU A 55 -10.81 14.68 21.50
CA GLU A 55 -9.45 14.26 21.81
C GLU A 55 -9.25 12.84 21.28
N PHE A 56 -8.47 12.72 20.20
CA PHE A 56 -8.09 11.44 19.60
C PHE A 56 -6.71 11.61 18.95
N GLY A 57 -5.76 10.79 19.35
CA GLY A 57 -4.36 10.96 18.93
C GLY A 57 -3.33 10.11 19.69
N ALA A 58 -3.70 9.50 20.82
CA ALA A 58 -2.88 8.55 21.55
C ALA A 58 -3.71 7.36 22.04
N GLY A 59 -3.16 6.14 21.92
CA GLY A 59 -3.57 4.99 22.76
C GLY A 59 -4.91 4.33 22.48
N ALA A 60 -5.19 3.89 21.24
CA ALA A 60 -6.28 2.95 20.94
C ALA A 60 -5.75 1.53 20.63
N ASN A 61 -4.79 1.03 21.42
CA ASN A 61 -4.19 -0.30 21.25
C ASN A 61 -3.56 -0.85 22.55
N SER A 62 -4.39 -1.12 23.56
CA SER A 62 -4.02 -1.90 24.75
C SER A 62 -5.26 -2.63 25.29
N ALA A 63 -5.11 -3.91 25.64
CA ALA A 63 -6.23 -4.77 26.02
C ALA A 63 -6.08 -5.35 27.42
N GLY A 64 -7.17 -5.34 28.20
CA GLY A 64 -7.36 -6.19 29.38
C GLY A 64 -6.89 -5.62 30.71
N GLY A 65 -7.82 -5.02 31.47
CA GLY A 65 -7.60 -4.61 32.87
C GLY A 65 -8.90 -4.16 33.52
N ALA A 66 -9.68 -5.11 34.07
CA ALA A 66 -10.96 -4.82 34.72
C ALA A 66 -10.80 -4.62 36.24
N PRO A 67 -11.60 -3.72 36.83
CA PRO A 67 -12.15 -3.91 38.16
C PRO A 67 -13.70 -3.90 38.16
N ALA A 68 -14.29 -4.26 39.30
CA ALA A 68 -15.71 -4.61 39.44
C ALA A 68 -16.65 -3.42 39.77
N GLN A 69 -17.94 -3.75 39.91
CA GLN A 69 -19.07 -2.82 40.09
C GLN A 69 -19.08 -2.11 41.47
N ALA A 70 -19.62 -0.88 41.48
CA ALA A 70 -20.21 -0.23 42.66
C ALA A 70 -21.40 0.65 42.22
N GLN A 71 -22.33 0.96 43.14
CA GLN A 71 -23.63 1.58 42.82
C GLN A 71 -23.68 3.11 43.07
N ALA A 72 -24.75 3.75 42.58
CA ALA A 72 -24.88 5.20 42.47
C ALA A 72 -25.41 5.92 43.73
N ALA A 73 -24.97 7.17 43.94
CA ALA A 73 -25.75 8.28 44.52
C ALA A 73 -25.10 9.65 44.17
N PRO A 74 -25.82 10.80 44.16
CA PRO A 74 -25.30 12.08 43.63
C PRO A 74 -25.33 13.29 44.60
N TYR A 75 -24.82 14.44 44.10
CA TYR A 75 -24.79 15.82 44.64
C TYR A 75 -23.66 16.23 45.61
N GLY A 76 -23.01 17.37 45.29
CA GLY A 76 -22.03 18.07 46.15
C GLY A 76 -21.15 19.08 45.40
N MET A 77 -21.27 20.37 45.71
CA MET A 77 -20.46 21.53 45.25
C MET A 77 -20.40 22.52 46.43
N PRO A 78 -19.42 23.47 46.54
CA PRO A 78 -18.14 23.61 45.82
C PRO A 78 -16.91 24.01 46.71
N GLN A 79 -15.69 23.90 46.15
CA GLN A 79 -14.49 24.70 46.50
C GLN A 79 -13.99 24.68 47.99
N PRO A 80 -12.98 25.49 48.40
CA PRO A 80 -11.56 25.24 48.09
C PRO A 80 -10.59 25.40 49.30
N GLN A 81 -9.35 24.87 49.25
CA GLN A 81 -8.12 25.63 49.64
C GLN A 81 -6.78 24.87 49.49
N VAL A 82 -5.74 25.70 49.42
CA VAL A 82 -4.28 25.44 49.36
C VAL A 82 -3.66 25.54 50.78
N PRO A 83 -2.35 25.29 51.01
CA PRO A 83 -1.51 24.14 50.62
C PRO A 83 -0.57 23.68 51.80
N ALA A 84 0.53 22.98 51.46
CA ALA A 84 1.88 23.06 52.08
C ALA A 84 2.41 21.92 53.00
N TYR A 85 3.64 21.50 52.64
CA TYR A 85 4.81 21.14 53.48
C TYR A 85 4.73 20.05 54.57
N GLY A 86 5.34 18.89 54.25
CA GLY A 86 6.64 18.49 54.83
C GLY A 86 6.67 17.78 56.19
N GLY A 87 7.40 16.64 56.24
CA GLY A 87 7.77 15.96 57.49
C GLY A 87 8.37 14.57 57.26
N TYR A 88 9.66 14.40 57.57
CA TYR A 88 10.31 13.08 57.67
C TYR A 88 10.16 12.53 59.10
N THR A 89 9.93 11.23 59.24
CA THR A 89 10.71 10.39 60.19
C THR A 89 10.62 8.89 59.88
N GLN A 90 11.71 8.20 60.21
CA GLN A 90 11.91 6.75 60.35
C GLN A 90 11.68 6.37 61.85
N PRO A 91 11.91 5.13 62.38
CA PRO A 91 12.29 3.86 61.75
C PRO A 91 11.58 2.58 62.30
N ASP A 92 12.11 1.40 61.90
CA ASP A 92 12.20 0.11 62.61
C ASP A 92 10.94 -0.62 63.16
N ALA A 93 10.76 -1.88 62.72
CA ALA A 93 11.12 -3.08 63.51
C ALA A 93 10.74 -4.42 62.82
N GLN A 94 11.57 -5.46 62.99
CA GLN A 94 11.18 -6.89 62.81
C GLN A 94 10.85 -7.50 64.18
N PRO A 95 10.07 -8.61 64.25
CA PRO A 95 10.68 -9.92 64.54
C PRO A 95 9.97 -11.11 63.82
N ALA A 96 10.18 -12.37 64.26
CA ALA A 96 9.88 -13.57 63.48
C ALA A 96 9.38 -14.83 64.27
N ALA A 97 8.76 -15.75 63.51
CA ALA A 97 8.73 -17.24 63.65
C ALA A 97 7.80 -17.98 64.67
N ALA A 98 7.51 -19.25 64.31
CA ALA A 98 6.91 -20.38 65.07
C ALA A 98 5.39 -20.36 65.42
N ALA A 99 4.64 -21.48 65.60
CA ALA A 99 4.75 -22.91 65.16
C ALA A 99 3.44 -23.73 65.51
N TYR A 100 3.36 -25.02 65.11
CA TYR A 100 2.31 -26.06 65.43
C TYR A 100 0.89 -25.88 64.82
N GLY A 101 0.05 -26.92 64.62
CA GLY A 101 0.14 -28.39 64.89
C GLY A 101 -1.00 -29.21 64.24
N SER A 102 -1.15 -30.53 64.53
CA SER A 102 -2.13 -31.48 63.92
C SER A 102 -2.89 -32.36 64.94
N PRO A 103 -4.01 -33.04 64.55
CA PRO A 103 -4.03 -34.54 64.52
C PRO A 103 -5.02 -35.19 63.50
N GLN A 104 -5.20 -36.54 63.55
CA GLN A 104 -6.04 -37.40 62.65
C GLN A 104 -7.16 -38.16 63.44
N PRO A 105 -8.10 -38.96 62.82
CA PRO A 105 -7.90 -40.43 62.65
C PRO A 105 -8.74 -41.27 61.60
N GLN A 106 -8.15 -42.36 61.04
CA GLN A 106 -8.66 -43.77 60.87
C GLN A 106 -9.96 -44.17 60.06
N GLN A 107 -10.15 -45.39 59.47
CA GLN A 107 -9.28 -46.58 59.14
C GLN A 107 -9.97 -47.66 58.21
N TYR A 108 -9.14 -48.55 57.59
CA TYR A 108 -9.35 -49.88 56.93
C TYR A 108 -9.24 -49.93 55.38
N GLY A 109 -8.89 -51.05 54.70
CA GLY A 109 -8.69 -52.47 55.11
C GLY A 109 -7.69 -53.28 54.22
N MET A 110 -7.69 -54.64 54.27
CA MET A 110 -6.65 -55.60 53.78
C MET A 110 -7.21 -57.06 53.67
N PRO A 111 -6.52 -58.15 53.18
CA PRO A 111 -5.12 -58.32 52.72
C PRO A 111 -4.87 -59.10 51.38
N GLN A 112 -3.59 -59.50 51.19
CA GLN A 112 -2.86 -60.07 50.01
C GLN A 112 -2.76 -61.63 50.03
N PRO A 113 -1.79 -62.40 49.43
CA PRO A 113 -0.48 -62.12 48.73
C PRO A 113 -0.59 -62.31 47.19
N ALA A 114 0.42 -62.48 46.31
CA ALA A 114 1.91 -62.53 46.30
C ALA A 114 2.41 -62.05 44.89
N ALA A 115 3.66 -62.04 44.38
CA ALA A 115 5.07 -62.31 44.75
C ALA A 115 5.98 -61.44 43.77
N THR A 116 7.27 -61.60 43.42
CA THR A 116 8.35 -62.62 43.61
C THR A 116 9.78 -61.98 43.64
N GLN A 117 10.70 -62.29 42.71
CA GLN A 117 12.14 -61.90 42.62
C GLN A 117 12.42 -61.16 41.28
N ALA A 118 13.27 -60.14 41.12
CA ALA A 118 14.67 -59.82 41.54
C ALA A 118 15.76 -60.37 40.57
N GLY A 119 16.93 -59.75 40.33
CA GLY A 119 17.50 -58.43 40.75
C GLY A 119 19.05 -58.43 40.66
N GLY A 120 19.72 -57.29 40.39
CA GLY A 120 21.21 -57.21 40.41
C GLY A 120 21.84 -55.93 39.83
N TYR A 121 23.02 -55.50 40.35
CA TYR A 121 23.73 -54.26 39.96
C TYR A 121 25.27 -54.35 40.16
N GLY A 122 26.03 -53.95 39.12
CA GLY A 122 27.29 -53.15 39.18
C GLY A 122 28.66 -53.75 39.61
N ARG A 123 29.72 -53.43 38.84
CA ARG A 123 30.97 -52.75 39.30
C ARG A 123 31.97 -52.41 38.16
N TYR A 124 32.98 -51.60 38.48
CA TYR A 124 34.10 -51.13 37.63
C TYR A 124 35.30 -52.14 37.61
N GLN A 125 36.18 -52.11 36.58
CA GLN A 125 37.49 -51.37 36.62
C GLN A 125 38.62 -51.91 35.68
N ALA A 126 39.13 -51.02 34.80
CA ALA A 126 40.51 -50.90 34.26
C ALA A 126 41.17 -52.02 33.38
N PRO A 127 42.29 -51.72 32.65
CA PRO A 127 42.84 -52.55 31.55
C PRO A 127 44.32 -53.01 31.71
N ASP A 128 44.82 -53.85 30.78
CA ASP A 128 46.11 -53.62 30.05
C ASP A 128 46.27 -54.57 28.81
N ALA A 129 47.43 -54.54 28.12
CA ALA A 129 47.66 -55.02 26.75
C ALA A 129 48.39 -56.38 26.56
N GLY A 130 48.43 -56.88 25.30
CA GLY A 130 49.25 -58.03 24.86
C GLY A 130 49.25 -58.29 23.34
N TYR A 131 50.44 -58.43 22.73
CA TYR A 131 50.73 -58.75 21.31
C TYR A 131 50.97 -60.29 21.12
N PRO A 132 51.26 -60.85 19.91
CA PRO A 132 50.56 -60.79 18.60
C PRO A 132 50.51 -62.19 17.89
N ALA A 133 50.05 -62.31 16.62
CA ALA A 133 50.74 -63.08 15.53
C ALA A 133 49.96 -63.25 14.18
N SER A 134 50.64 -62.90 13.07
CA SER A 134 50.68 -63.50 11.71
C SER A 134 49.43 -64.02 10.93
N GLY A 135 49.18 -63.39 9.77
CA GLY A 135 48.72 -64.03 8.51
C GLY A 135 47.20 -64.06 8.23
N GLY A 136 46.70 -63.82 7.01
CA GLY A 136 47.36 -63.32 5.78
C GLY A 136 46.46 -63.43 4.52
N ALA A 137 46.73 -62.60 3.50
CA ALA A 137 46.08 -62.57 2.17
C ALA A 137 44.61 -62.05 2.09
N PRO A 138 44.11 -61.60 0.89
CA PRO A 138 43.12 -60.49 0.84
C PRO A 138 41.87 -60.69 -0.04
N GLU A 139 40.77 -59.97 0.25
CA GLU A 139 39.77 -59.63 -0.79
C GLU A 139 38.79 -58.47 -0.43
N ALA A 140 38.40 -57.72 -1.48
CA ALA A 140 37.24 -56.82 -1.67
C ALA A 140 36.90 -55.63 -0.70
N PRO A 141 36.30 -54.51 -1.20
CA PRO A 141 35.87 -53.37 -0.37
C PRO A 141 34.41 -53.50 0.13
N GLY A 142 34.14 -53.02 1.35
CA GLY A 142 32.80 -53.07 1.96
C GLY A 142 31.85 -51.94 1.53
N VAL A 143 30.61 -52.28 1.18
CA VAL A 143 29.56 -51.32 0.80
C VAL A 143 28.62 -51.04 1.98
N ALA A 144 28.88 -49.97 2.72
CA ALA A 144 27.98 -49.45 3.75
C ALA A 144 26.87 -48.56 3.15
N GLY A 145 26.02 -49.14 2.28
CA GLY A 145 25.10 -48.35 1.44
C GLY A 145 23.93 -49.12 0.83
N LEU A 146 23.23 -49.94 1.62
CA LEU A 146 22.11 -50.75 1.11
C LEU A 146 20.96 -50.93 2.12
N ASN A 147 20.32 -49.83 2.56
CA ASN A 147 19.16 -49.91 3.46
C ASN A 147 18.04 -48.89 3.15
N GLN A 148 17.86 -48.53 1.87
CA GLN A 148 16.83 -47.57 1.43
C GLN A 148 16.09 -47.97 0.14
N GLN A 149 16.30 -49.19 -0.37
CA GLN A 149 15.75 -49.66 -1.66
C GLN A 149 14.80 -50.88 -1.51
N MET A 150 14.09 -50.99 -0.39
CA MET A 150 13.17 -52.11 -0.12
C MET A 150 11.73 -51.67 0.21
N ALA A 151 11.27 -50.57 -0.41
CA ALA A 151 9.89 -50.05 -0.30
C ALA A 151 9.10 -50.16 -1.62
N GLY A 152 9.64 -50.86 -2.62
CA GLY A 152 9.21 -50.76 -4.03
C GLY A 152 8.93 -52.08 -4.74
N MET A 153 8.33 -53.07 -4.07
CA MET A 153 7.73 -54.24 -4.73
C MET A 153 6.68 -54.91 -3.83
N ASN A 154 5.41 -54.82 -4.21
CA ASN A 154 4.38 -55.77 -3.79
C ASN A 154 3.33 -55.89 -4.91
N LEU A 155 3.28 -57.03 -5.59
CA LEU A 155 2.46 -57.25 -6.77
C LEU A 155 1.65 -58.54 -6.57
N GLY A 156 0.32 -58.44 -6.48
CA GLY A 156 -0.58 -59.59 -6.38
C GLY A 156 -1.72 -59.42 -5.37
N GLY A 157 -2.92 -59.13 -5.86
CA GLY A 157 -4.16 -59.07 -5.08
C GLY A 157 -5.37 -58.92 -5.99
N ASN A 158 -6.43 -59.70 -5.74
CA ASN A 158 -7.60 -59.76 -6.63
C ASN A 158 -8.42 -58.45 -6.66
N PRO A 159 -9.05 -58.13 -7.80
CA PRO A 159 -10.03 -57.05 -7.88
C PRO A 159 -11.34 -57.46 -7.19
N GLN A 160 -11.58 -56.95 -5.98
CA GLN A 160 -12.84 -57.14 -5.26
C GLN A 160 -13.71 -55.88 -5.37
N GLN A 161 -14.94 -56.02 -5.84
CA GLN A 161 -15.86 -54.90 -6.06
C GLN A 161 -16.30 -54.25 -4.73
N PRO A 162 -16.39 -52.90 -4.64
CA PRO A 162 -16.92 -52.23 -3.46
C PRO A 162 -18.44 -52.45 -3.29
N PRO A 163 -18.97 -52.54 -2.06
CA PRO A 163 -20.41 -52.54 -1.83
C PRO A 163 -21.03 -51.16 -2.16
N PRO A 164 -22.17 -51.11 -2.88
CA PRO A 164 -22.90 -49.85 -3.07
C PRO A 164 -23.65 -49.48 -1.78
N GLY A 165 -23.44 -48.27 -1.25
CA GLY A 165 -24.26 -47.74 -0.15
C GLY A 165 -23.62 -46.75 0.83
N GLN A 166 -22.30 -46.55 0.81
CA GLN A 166 -21.65 -45.52 1.65
C GLN A 166 -21.47 -44.20 0.89
N PRO A 167 -21.76 -43.03 1.50
CA PRO A 167 -21.43 -41.75 0.91
C PRO A 167 -19.91 -41.61 0.80
N ALA A 168 -19.43 -41.16 -0.36
CA ALA A 168 -18.00 -41.00 -0.59
C ALA A 168 -17.42 -39.94 0.35
N GLY A 169 -16.74 -40.39 1.42
CA GLY A 169 -16.03 -39.51 2.34
C GLY A 169 -14.99 -38.71 1.58
N THR A 170 -15.16 -37.38 1.55
CA THR A 170 -14.24 -36.47 0.90
C THR A 170 -12.85 -36.64 1.51
N ARG A 171 -11.90 -37.17 0.74
CA ARG A 171 -10.48 -37.17 1.13
C ARG A 171 -10.09 -35.72 1.45
N PRO A 172 -9.41 -35.43 2.57
CA PRO A 172 -8.94 -34.09 2.84
C PRO A 172 -8.00 -33.66 1.71
N VAL A 173 -8.24 -32.47 1.17
CA VAL A 173 -7.40 -31.91 0.10
C VAL A 173 -6.05 -31.57 0.72
N ALA A 174 -4.97 -32.14 0.16
CA ALA A 174 -3.63 -31.84 0.62
C ALA A 174 -3.30 -30.37 0.30
N LEU A 175 -3.06 -29.58 1.34
CA LEU A 175 -2.60 -28.19 1.22
C LEU A 175 -1.09 -28.15 0.94
N ASN A 176 -0.53 -26.93 0.89
CA ASN A 176 0.89 -26.71 0.63
C ASN A 176 1.79 -27.50 1.61
N GLN A 177 2.82 -28.15 1.06
CA GLN A 177 3.76 -28.95 1.86
C GLN A 177 4.81 -28.06 2.52
N LEU A 178 5.11 -28.33 3.79
CA LEU A 178 6.08 -27.56 4.57
C LEU A 178 7.51 -28.08 4.36
N TYR A 179 8.35 -27.27 3.73
CA TYR A 179 9.77 -27.57 3.54
C TYR A 179 10.65 -26.72 4.49
N PRO A 180 11.26 -27.30 5.54
CA PRO A 180 12.23 -26.59 6.37
C PRO A 180 13.55 -26.37 5.62
N THR A 181 14.09 -25.16 5.70
CA THR A 181 15.42 -24.76 5.21
C THR A 181 16.24 -24.21 6.38
N ASP A 182 17.54 -24.47 6.42
CA ASP A 182 18.47 -23.81 7.36
C ASP A 182 19.04 -22.55 6.70
N LEU A 183 18.65 -21.39 7.23
CA LEU A 183 18.99 -20.07 6.66
C LEU A 183 20.49 -19.76 6.68
N MET A 184 21.28 -20.49 7.47
CA MET A 184 22.74 -20.35 7.50
C MET A 184 23.45 -21.15 6.39
N ASN A 185 22.84 -22.26 5.95
CA ASN A 185 23.45 -23.22 5.01
C ASN A 185 22.82 -23.16 3.61
N GLN A 186 21.59 -22.63 3.50
CA GLN A 186 20.93 -22.29 2.23
C GLN A 186 20.60 -20.79 2.27
N PRO A 187 21.53 -19.92 1.83
CA PRO A 187 21.30 -18.48 1.81
C PRO A 187 20.16 -18.12 0.86
N PHE A 188 19.51 -16.99 1.15
CA PHE A 188 18.47 -16.40 0.32
C PHE A 188 19.04 -15.92 -1.02
N ASN A 189 18.39 -16.31 -2.12
CA ASN A 189 18.64 -15.77 -3.46
C ASN A 189 17.58 -14.71 -3.80
N VAL A 190 17.99 -13.54 -4.29
CA VAL A 190 17.09 -12.44 -4.68
C VAL A 190 16.00 -12.84 -5.68
N ALA A 191 16.26 -13.81 -6.56
CA ALA A 191 15.26 -14.32 -7.51
C ALA A 191 14.07 -15.02 -6.83
N GLU A 192 14.19 -15.41 -5.55
CA GLU A 192 13.06 -15.92 -4.75
C GLU A 192 12.00 -14.83 -4.45
N LEU A 193 12.28 -13.56 -4.75
CA LEU A 193 11.30 -12.46 -4.68
C LEU A 193 10.46 -12.31 -5.96
N ASP A 194 10.86 -12.93 -7.06
CA ASP A 194 10.09 -12.94 -8.33
C ASP A 194 9.13 -14.13 -8.42
N LEU A 195 9.19 -15.04 -7.45
CA LEU A 195 8.28 -16.18 -7.33
C LEU A 195 6.87 -15.74 -6.90
N PRO A 196 5.81 -16.38 -7.42
CA PRO A 196 4.45 -16.15 -6.96
C PRO A 196 4.27 -16.58 -5.50
N PRO A 197 3.28 -16.03 -4.77
CA PRO A 197 2.95 -16.48 -3.41
C PRO A 197 2.50 -17.96 -3.39
N PRO A 198 2.61 -18.66 -2.24
CA PRO A 198 2.15 -20.04 -2.11
C PRO A 198 0.70 -20.22 -2.60
N PRO A 199 0.40 -21.23 -3.44
CA PRO A 199 -0.87 -21.30 -4.14
C PRO A 199 -2.04 -21.52 -3.19
N ILE A 200 -3.19 -20.96 -3.55
CA ILE A 200 -4.44 -21.08 -2.80
C ILE A 200 -5.14 -22.38 -3.20
N VAL A 201 -4.92 -23.44 -2.43
CA VAL A 201 -5.45 -24.78 -2.72
C VAL A 201 -6.91 -24.91 -2.25
N LEU A 202 -7.86 -24.56 -3.13
CA LEU A 202 -9.30 -24.75 -2.87
C LEU A 202 -9.76 -26.19 -3.21
N PRO A 203 -10.78 -26.72 -2.53
CA PRO A 203 -11.43 -27.97 -2.91
C PRO A 203 -12.07 -27.91 -4.32
N PRO A 204 -12.15 -29.04 -5.05
CA PRO A 204 -12.90 -29.11 -6.30
C PRO A 204 -14.37 -28.67 -6.13
N ASN A 205 -14.92 -28.01 -7.15
CA ASN A 205 -16.30 -27.50 -7.16
C ASN A 205 -16.64 -26.51 -6.03
N THR A 206 -15.65 -25.73 -5.55
CA THR A 206 -15.87 -24.62 -4.60
C THR A 206 -16.56 -23.41 -5.26
N SER A 207 -16.40 -23.23 -6.58
CA SER A 207 -17.07 -22.22 -7.40
C SER A 207 -18.30 -22.79 -8.15
N VAL A 208 -19.23 -21.92 -8.54
CA VAL A 208 -20.45 -22.29 -9.30
C VAL A 208 -20.19 -22.62 -10.77
N THR A 209 -19.11 -22.09 -11.35
CA THR A 209 -18.62 -22.44 -12.69
C THR A 209 -17.16 -22.91 -12.61
N PRO A 210 -16.66 -23.67 -13.61
CA PRO A 210 -15.26 -24.10 -13.67
C PRO A 210 -14.30 -23.00 -14.19
N SER A 211 -14.65 -21.72 -14.02
CA SER A 211 -13.84 -20.60 -14.49
C SER A 211 -12.49 -20.52 -13.76
N PRO A 212 -11.35 -20.31 -14.46
CA PRO A 212 -10.05 -20.11 -13.82
C PRO A 212 -10.01 -18.80 -13.02
N ASP A 213 -10.71 -17.76 -13.49
CA ASP A 213 -10.74 -16.42 -12.88
C ASP A 213 -11.65 -16.31 -11.65
N ALA A 214 -12.28 -17.42 -11.25
CA ALA A 214 -13.27 -17.46 -10.17
C ALA A 214 -12.71 -17.05 -8.79
N ASN A 215 -11.38 -17.10 -8.59
CA ASN A 215 -10.71 -16.63 -7.37
C ASN A 215 -9.78 -15.44 -7.63
N CYS A 216 -9.70 -14.51 -6.68
CA CYS A 216 -8.97 -13.24 -6.85
C CYS A 216 -7.46 -13.47 -7.01
N GLY A 217 -6.90 -13.00 -8.12
CA GLY A 217 -5.47 -13.11 -8.39
C GLY A 217 -4.60 -12.21 -7.50
N PRO A 218 -3.34 -12.58 -7.24
CA PRO A 218 -2.43 -11.86 -6.33
C PRO A 218 -2.04 -10.46 -6.81
N LYS A 219 -2.41 -10.07 -8.04
CA LYS A 219 -2.33 -8.70 -8.55
C LYS A 219 -3.26 -7.74 -7.79
N TYR A 220 -4.43 -8.21 -7.38
CA TYR A 220 -5.49 -7.38 -6.80
C TYR A 220 -5.63 -7.55 -5.27
N VAL A 221 -5.54 -8.79 -4.77
CA VAL A 221 -5.56 -9.08 -3.34
C VAL A 221 -4.59 -10.22 -3.01
N ARG A 222 -3.69 -9.98 -2.05
CA ARG A 222 -2.83 -11.01 -1.44
C ARG A 222 -3.21 -11.17 0.02
N SER A 223 -3.30 -12.41 0.52
CA SER A 223 -3.34 -12.63 1.97
C SER A 223 -1.95 -12.95 2.49
N THR A 224 -1.68 -12.58 3.74
CA THR A 224 -0.51 -13.07 4.48
C THR A 224 -0.55 -14.58 4.71
N LEU A 225 -1.75 -15.19 4.69
CA LEU A 225 -1.99 -16.60 4.96
C LEU A 225 -2.96 -17.20 3.93
N ASN A 226 -2.42 -17.94 2.94
CA ASN A 226 -3.23 -18.64 1.94
C ASN A 226 -3.80 -19.99 2.44
N ALA A 227 -3.61 -20.31 3.72
CA ALA A 227 -4.39 -21.29 4.48
C ALA A 227 -4.75 -20.70 5.85
N VAL A 228 -6.03 -20.50 6.11
CA VAL A 228 -6.53 -19.73 7.27
C VAL A 228 -6.70 -20.65 8.49
N PRO A 229 -6.11 -20.34 9.66
CA PRO A 229 -6.38 -21.08 10.89
C PRO A 229 -7.87 -21.07 11.23
N THR A 230 -8.44 -22.23 11.60
CA THR A 230 -9.86 -22.33 11.98
C THR A 230 -10.21 -21.66 13.32
N THR A 231 -9.22 -21.30 14.15
CA THR A 231 -9.45 -20.70 15.47
C THR A 231 -8.50 -19.55 15.76
N HIS A 232 -8.95 -18.61 16.58
CA HIS A 232 -8.09 -17.56 17.15
C HIS A 232 -6.91 -18.13 17.94
N SER A 233 -7.10 -19.26 18.64
CA SER A 233 -6.02 -19.91 19.39
C SER A 233 -4.92 -20.47 18.49
N LEU A 234 -5.26 -20.98 17.30
CA LEU A 234 -4.30 -21.47 16.31
C LEU A 234 -3.56 -20.31 15.61
N LEU A 235 -4.26 -19.22 15.27
CA LEU A 235 -3.62 -17.98 14.78
C LEU A 235 -2.66 -17.40 15.82
N LYS A 236 -3.09 -17.28 17.08
CA LYS A 236 -2.24 -16.82 18.18
C LYS A 236 -1.08 -17.79 18.47
N LYS A 237 -1.25 -19.09 18.22
CA LYS A 237 -0.15 -20.07 18.30
C LYS A 237 0.84 -19.90 17.16
N SER A 238 0.40 -19.65 15.91
CA SER A 238 1.28 -19.53 14.76
C SER A 238 2.15 -18.28 14.78
N ARG A 239 1.68 -17.21 15.47
CA ARG A 239 2.31 -15.88 15.54
C ARG A 239 2.37 -15.13 14.21
N LEU A 240 2.03 -15.75 13.09
CA LEU A 240 1.89 -15.08 11.78
C LEU A 240 0.71 -14.10 11.83
N PRO A 241 0.80 -12.92 11.18
CA PRO A 241 -0.34 -12.03 11.06
C PRO A 241 -1.36 -12.61 10.07
N PHE A 242 -2.64 -12.35 10.29
CA PHE A 242 -3.67 -12.53 9.27
C PHE A 242 -4.13 -11.17 8.76
N ALA A 243 -3.81 -10.87 7.50
CA ALA A 243 -4.16 -9.62 6.84
C ALA A 243 -4.38 -9.84 5.33
N LEU A 244 -5.04 -8.88 4.70
CA LEU A 244 -5.09 -8.70 3.25
C LEU A 244 -4.25 -7.48 2.87
N VAL A 245 -3.50 -7.57 1.79
CA VAL A 245 -3.00 -6.43 1.01
C VAL A 245 -3.89 -6.30 -0.22
N ILE A 246 -4.40 -5.09 -0.48
CA ILE A 246 -5.44 -4.82 -1.48
C ILE A 246 -4.93 -3.71 -2.41
N GLN A 247 -4.96 -3.98 -3.71
CA GLN A 247 -4.60 -3.05 -4.78
C GLN A 247 -5.71 -3.10 -5.84
N PRO A 248 -6.71 -2.20 -5.82
CA PRO A 248 -7.90 -2.33 -6.67
C PRO A 248 -7.68 -2.15 -8.19
N TYR A 249 -6.53 -1.58 -8.57
CA TYR A 249 -6.17 -1.25 -9.96
C TYR A 249 -4.71 -1.63 -10.23
N GLY A 250 -4.41 -2.21 -11.39
CA GLY A 250 -3.06 -2.59 -11.79
C GLY A 250 -2.40 -1.70 -12.84
N ALA A 251 -3.03 -0.59 -13.21
CA ALA A 251 -2.56 0.38 -14.18
C ALA A 251 -3.16 1.77 -13.90
N LEU A 252 -2.66 2.82 -14.57
CA LEU A 252 -3.16 4.20 -14.42
C LEU A 252 -4.44 4.48 -15.25
N HIS A 253 -4.69 3.66 -16.27
CA HIS A 253 -5.85 3.74 -17.15
C HIS A 253 -6.53 2.37 -17.26
N ASP A 254 -7.87 2.30 -17.21
CA ASP A 254 -8.64 1.05 -17.30
C ASP A 254 -8.49 0.34 -18.66
N SER A 255 -7.98 1.03 -19.70
CA SER A 255 -7.63 0.45 -21.01
C SER A 255 -6.37 -0.42 -20.99
N GLU A 256 -5.50 -0.27 -19.98
CA GLU A 256 -4.26 -1.04 -19.84
C GLU A 256 -4.42 -2.33 -19.03
N ASP A 257 -5.48 -2.39 -18.21
CA ASP A 257 -5.81 -3.49 -17.28
C ASP A 257 -7.34 -3.68 -17.18
N PRO A 258 -8.01 -4.08 -18.28
CA PRO A 258 -9.46 -4.12 -18.35
C PRO A 258 -10.07 -5.19 -17.44
N VAL A 259 -11.10 -4.80 -16.69
CA VAL A 259 -11.88 -5.69 -15.80
C VAL A 259 -13.29 -5.88 -16.38
N PRO A 260 -13.89 -7.09 -16.34
CA PRO A 260 -15.24 -7.32 -16.87
C PRO A 260 -16.31 -6.43 -16.23
N VAL A 261 -17.04 -5.68 -17.07
CA VAL A 261 -18.06 -4.72 -16.64
C VAL A 261 -19.47 -5.30 -16.80
N VAL A 262 -20.22 -5.39 -15.70
CA VAL A 262 -21.64 -5.78 -15.68
C VAL A 262 -22.50 -4.53 -15.88
N GLN A 263 -23.00 -4.34 -17.10
CA GLN A 263 -23.71 -3.12 -17.51
C GLN A 263 -25.23 -3.13 -17.31
N ASP A 264 -25.83 -4.30 -17.05
CA ASP A 264 -27.30 -4.45 -16.92
C ASP A 264 -27.90 -3.86 -15.62
N GLN A 265 -27.05 -3.36 -14.72
CA GLN A 265 -27.40 -2.79 -13.41
C GLN A 265 -28.08 -3.79 -12.43
N VAL A 266 -28.08 -5.10 -12.72
CA VAL A 266 -28.77 -6.14 -11.92
C VAL A 266 -27.89 -6.59 -10.73
N ILE A 267 -27.74 -5.71 -9.73
CA ILE A 267 -26.81 -5.94 -8.62
C ILE A 267 -27.42 -6.83 -7.51
N ALA A 268 -27.33 -8.16 -7.68
CA ALA A 268 -27.73 -9.12 -6.67
C ALA A 268 -26.86 -9.06 -5.40
N ARG A 269 -27.48 -8.86 -4.23
CA ARG A 269 -26.82 -8.80 -2.91
C ARG A 269 -27.52 -9.68 -1.88
N CYS A 270 -26.75 -10.25 -0.94
CA CYS A 270 -27.34 -10.99 0.16
C CYS A 270 -28.09 -10.05 1.12
N ARG A 271 -29.36 -10.39 1.43
CA ARG A 271 -30.27 -9.53 2.20
C ARG A 271 -29.77 -9.18 3.61
N ARG A 272 -28.99 -10.08 4.24
CA ARG A 272 -28.39 -9.89 5.57
C ARG A 272 -27.03 -9.18 5.52
N CYS A 273 -26.00 -9.81 4.96
CA CYS A 273 -24.62 -9.29 5.03
C CYS A 273 -24.28 -8.24 3.96
N ARG A 274 -25.15 -8.03 2.96
CA ARG A 274 -24.98 -7.09 1.84
C ARG A 274 -23.73 -7.33 0.98
N THR A 275 -23.11 -8.50 1.08
CA THR A 275 -22.15 -9.05 0.12
C THR A 275 -22.81 -9.21 -1.24
N TYR A 276 -22.09 -8.85 -2.29
CA TYR A 276 -22.50 -9.03 -3.69
C TYR A 276 -22.45 -10.52 -4.07
N ILE A 277 -23.31 -10.95 -4.99
CA ILE A 277 -23.17 -12.28 -5.60
C ILE A 277 -21.77 -12.43 -6.23
N ASN A 278 -21.25 -13.64 -6.22
CA ASN A 278 -19.85 -13.94 -6.55
C ASN A 278 -19.70 -15.43 -6.89
N PRO A 279 -18.56 -15.87 -7.47
CA PRO A 279 -18.38 -17.25 -7.93
C PRO A 279 -18.55 -18.36 -6.87
N PHE A 280 -18.50 -18.05 -5.56
CA PHE A 280 -18.50 -19.06 -4.50
C PHE A 280 -19.86 -19.31 -3.83
N VAL A 281 -20.95 -18.73 -4.35
CA VAL A 281 -22.31 -18.97 -3.83
C VAL A 281 -22.80 -20.40 -4.10
N THR A 282 -23.97 -20.78 -3.59
CA THR A 282 -24.57 -22.09 -3.92
C THR A 282 -26.00 -21.90 -4.40
N PHE A 283 -26.28 -22.25 -5.66
CA PHE A 283 -27.66 -22.26 -6.15
C PHE A 283 -28.46 -23.42 -5.55
N LEU A 284 -29.74 -23.18 -5.30
CA LEU A 284 -30.72 -24.07 -4.68
C LEU A 284 -32.01 -24.05 -5.51
N ASP A 285 -32.90 -25.02 -5.26
CA ASP A 285 -34.28 -25.01 -5.76
C ASP A 285 -34.34 -24.81 -7.30
N HIS A 286 -33.64 -25.68 -8.03
CA HIS A 286 -33.47 -25.64 -9.50
C HIS A 286 -32.90 -24.32 -10.06
N GLY A 287 -32.28 -23.49 -9.21
CA GLY A 287 -31.68 -22.21 -9.60
C GLY A 287 -32.51 -20.99 -9.21
N HIS A 288 -33.71 -21.14 -8.64
CA HIS A 288 -34.55 -20.00 -8.24
C HIS A 288 -34.03 -19.29 -6.98
N ARG A 289 -33.19 -19.94 -6.17
CA ARG A 289 -32.60 -19.34 -4.96
C ARG A 289 -31.08 -19.56 -4.90
N TRP A 290 -30.39 -18.73 -4.14
CA TRP A 290 -28.95 -18.81 -3.90
C TRP A 290 -28.60 -18.60 -2.43
N ARG A 291 -27.72 -19.46 -1.91
CA ARG A 291 -27.15 -19.39 -0.56
C ARG A 291 -25.89 -18.51 -0.60
N CYS A 292 -25.85 -17.49 0.24
CA CYS A 292 -24.67 -16.63 0.36
C CYS A 292 -23.52 -17.37 1.05
N ASN A 293 -22.37 -17.42 0.37
CA ASN A 293 -21.12 -18.01 0.85
C ASN A 293 -20.63 -17.45 2.19
N MET A 294 -20.79 -16.14 2.42
CA MET A 294 -20.32 -15.49 3.65
C MET A 294 -21.13 -15.94 4.89
N CYS A 295 -22.45 -15.78 4.86
CA CYS A 295 -23.31 -15.92 6.04
C CYS A 295 -24.40 -17.00 5.95
N ASN A 296 -24.36 -17.88 4.95
CA ASN A 296 -25.30 -18.98 4.71
C ASN A 296 -26.80 -18.61 4.53
N LEU A 297 -27.16 -17.33 4.47
CA LEU A 297 -28.55 -16.94 4.22
C LEU A 297 -28.95 -17.26 2.76
N THR A 298 -30.07 -17.94 2.57
CA THR A 298 -30.74 -18.11 1.27
C THR A 298 -31.43 -16.82 0.86
N ASN A 299 -31.22 -16.42 -0.39
CA ASN A 299 -31.82 -15.27 -1.06
C ASN A 299 -32.38 -15.74 -2.40
N ASP A 300 -33.31 -14.99 -2.95
CA ASP A 300 -33.97 -15.32 -4.20
C ASP A 300 -33.11 -14.78 -5.37
N VAL A 301 -33.10 -15.47 -6.52
CA VAL A 301 -32.34 -15.02 -7.70
C VAL A 301 -33.20 -14.02 -8.50
N PRO A 302 -32.66 -12.86 -8.92
CA PRO A 302 -33.42 -11.91 -9.75
C PRO A 302 -33.79 -12.55 -11.10
N GLN A 303 -35.03 -12.38 -11.55
CA GLN A 303 -35.49 -12.90 -12.85
C GLN A 303 -34.63 -12.40 -14.03
N ALA A 304 -34.05 -11.20 -13.91
CA ALA A 304 -33.14 -10.62 -14.89
C ALA A 304 -31.79 -11.36 -15.06
N PHE A 305 -31.51 -12.40 -14.26
CA PHE A 305 -30.41 -13.33 -14.52
C PHE A 305 -30.72 -14.27 -15.69
N ASP A 306 -32.00 -14.62 -15.88
CA ASP A 306 -32.49 -15.60 -16.85
C ASP A 306 -33.23 -14.96 -18.04
N TRP A 307 -33.63 -13.69 -17.93
CA TRP A 307 -34.45 -13.00 -18.93
C TRP A 307 -34.12 -11.51 -19.02
N ASP A 308 -33.62 -11.07 -20.17
CA ASP A 308 -33.53 -9.65 -20.48
C ASP A 308 -34.89 -9.10 -20.94
N ALA A 309 -35.47 -8.23 -20.10
CA ALA A 309 -36.72 -7.56 -20.39
C ALA A 309 -36.61 -6.47 -21.48
N ALA A 310 -35.42 -5.95 -21.76
CA ALA A 310 -35.22 -4.92 -22.79
C ALA A 310 -35.19 -5.53 -24.20
N SER A 311 -34.40 -6.58 -24.44
CA SER A 311 -34.39 -7.28 -25.74
C SER A 311 -35.45 -8.37 -25.90
N GLN A 312 -36.23 -8.66 -24.84
CA GLN A 312 -37.25 -9.72 -24.78
C GLN A 312 -36.67 -11.11 -25.11
N ARG A 313 -35.56 -11.47 -24.46
CA ARG A 313 -34.81 -12.72 -24.71
C ARG A 313 -34.44 -13.42 -23.41
N SER A 314 -34.35 -14.74 -23.49
CA SER A 314 -33.72 -15.54 -22.44
C SER A 314 -32.21 -15.25 -22.42
N THR A 315 -31.65 -15.13 -21.21
CA THR A 315 -30.23 -14.83 -20.96
C THR A 315 -29.59 -16.04 -20.29
N ASP A 316 -28.41 -16.46 -20.74
CA ASP A 316 -27.66 -17.46 -20.00
C ASP A 316 -27.05 -16.86 -18.73
N ARG A 317 -27.64 -17.19 -17.57
CA ARG A 317 -27.10 -16.82 -16.27
C ARG A 317 -25.66 -17.30 -16.05
N TRP A 318 -25.24 -18.40 -16.68
CA TRP A 318 -23.92 -18.99 -16.45
C TRP A 318 -22.80 -18.30 -17.22
N GLY A 319 -23.14 -17.51 -18.25
CA GLY A 319 -22.21 -16.57 -18.91
C GLY A 319 -22.00 -15.24 -18.17
N ARG A 320 -22.74 -14.96 -17.09
CA ARG A 320 -22.64 -13.69 -16.35
C ARG A 320 -21.28 -13.53 -15.68
N TYR A 321 -20.67 -12.34 -15.79
CA TYR A 321 -19.31 -12.12 -15.31
C TYR A 321 -19.16 -12.32 -13.80
N GLU A 322 -20.12 -11.87 -12.99
CA GLU A 322 -20.08 -11.97 -11.53
C GLU A 322 -20.25 -13.38 -10.96
N LEU A 323 -20.47 -14.38 -11.81
CA LEU A 323 -20.42 -15.81 -11.45
C LEU A 323 -19.14 -16.52 -11.93
N ASN A 324 -18.37 -15.91 -12.83
CA ASN A 324 -17.17 -16.49 -13.44
C ASN A 324 -15.86 -15.78 -13.03
N TYR A 325 -15.93 -14.48 -12.77
CA TYR A 325 -14.77 -13.65 -12.45
C TYR A 325 -14.86 -13.20 -10.98
N SER A 326 -13.74 -13.35 -10.29
CA SER A 326 -13.54 -12.86 -8.92
C SER A 326 -13.45 -11.34 -8.83
N VAL A 327 -12.96 -10.70 -9.89
CA VAL A 327 -12.80 -9.25 -10.04
C VAL A 327 -13.73 -8.78 -11.15
N VAL A 328 -14.74 -8.00 -10.80
CA VAL A 328 -15.75 -7.45 -11.72
C VAL A 328 -16.10 -6.02 -11.35
N GLU A 329 -16.67 -5.28 -12.29
CA GLU A 329 -17.14 -3.91 -12.06
C GLU A 329 -18.61 -3.76 -12.48
N PHE A 330 -19.48 -3.35 -11.56
CA PHE A 330 -20.91 -3.14 -11.87
C PHE A 330 -21.17 -1.67 -12.21
N VAL A 331 -21.94 -1.39 -13.26
CA VAL A 331 -22.60 -0.09 -13.44
C VAL A 331 -23.69 0.03 -12.36
N ALA A 332 -23.62 1.07 -11.53
CA ALA A 332 -24.45 1.18 -10.34
C ALA A 332 -25.76 1.93 -10.63
N PRO A 333 -26.94 1.32 -10.34
CA PRO A 333 -28.22 2.01 -10.49
C PRO A 333 -28.36 3.17 -9.47
N GLN A 334 -29.36 4.03 -9.70
CA GLN A 334 -29.56 5.27 -8.96
C GLN A 334 -29.64 5.11 -7.42
N GLU A 335 -30.02 3.93 -6.89
CA GLU A 335 -30.01 3.65 -5.44
C GLU A 335 -28.61 3.71 -4.77
N TYR A 336 -27.53 3.75 -5.55
CA TYR A 336 -26.15 3.93 -5.06
C TYR A 336 -25.66 5.39 -5.12
N MET A 337 -26.53 6.34 -5.49
CA MET A 337 -26.25 7.76 -5.63
C MET A 337 -26.98 8.56 -4.54
N VAL A 338 -26.23 9.30 -3.71
CA VAL A 338 -26.82 10.26 -2.75
C VAL A 338 -26.99 11.67 -3.34
N ARG A 339 -26.27 11.94 -4.43
CA ARG A 339 -26.38 13.09 -5.32
C ARG A 339 -25.95 12.66 -6.73
N PRO A 340 -26.28 13.42 -7.79
CA PRO A 340 -25.80 13.12 -9.14
C PRO A 340 -24.27 13.09 -9.21
N PRO A 341 -23.67 12.24 -10.07
CA PRO A 341 -22.23 12.23 -10.36
C PRO A 341 -21.65 13.62 -10.61
N GLN A 342 -20.72 14.04 -9.75
CA GLN A 342 -20.04 15.33 -9.87
C GLN A 342 -19.02 15.31 -11.04
N PRO A 343 -18.62 16.48 -11.58
CA PRO A 343 -17.49 16.55 -12.51
C PRO A 343 -16.16 16.28 -11.79
N LEU A 344 -15.13 15.94 -12.56
CA LEU A 344 -13.75 16.02 -12.08
C LEU A 344 -13.38 17.50 -11.89
N VAL A 345 -12.76 17.83 -10.74
CA VAL A 345 -12.31 19.18 -10.41
C VAL A 345 -10.87 19.11 -9.91
N TYR A 346 -9.97 19.84 -10.57
CA TYR A 346 -8.61 20.09 -10.09
C TYR A 346 -8.47 21.57 -9.73
N LEU A 347 -8.06 21.85 -8.49
CA LEU A 347 -7.66 23.17 -8.04
C LEU A 347 -6.15 23.19 -7.79
N PHE A 348 -5.41 23.90 -8.63
CA PHE A 348 -3.97 24.06 -8.48
C PHE A 348 -3.66 25.21 -7.51
N LEU A 349 -2.90 24.91 -6.46
CA LEU A 349 -2.29 25.90 -5.57
C LEU A 349 -0.80 26.00 -5.92
N PHE A 350 -0.44 27.05 -6.66
CA PHE A 350 0.95 27.34 -7.01
C PHE A 350 1.61 28.17 -5.92
N ASP A 351 2.75 27.72 -5.42
CA ASP A 351 3.70 28.62 -4.75
C ASP A 351 4.32 29.57 -5.80
N VAL A 352 4.21 30.88 -5.56
CA VAL A 352 4.82 31.95 -6.38
C VAL A 352 5.80 32.80 -5.59
N SER A 353 6.23 32.31 -4.42
CA SER A 353 7.33 32.90 -3.66
C SER A 353 8.65 32.83 -4.45
N TYR A 354 9.62 33.64 -4.02
CA TYR A 354 10.97 33.71 -4.58
C TYR A 354 11.62 32.34 -4.74
N ALA A 355 11.39 31.39 -3.82
CA ALA A 355 11.92 30.03 -3.92
C ALA A 355 11.35 29.25 -5.12
N ALA A 356 10.04 29.35 -5.38
CA ALA A 356 9.38 28.66 -6.50
C ALA A 356 9.72 29.31 -7.84
N VAL A 357 9.84 30.64 -7.89
CA VAL A 357 10.22 31.38 -9.10
C VAL A 357 11.70 31.14 -9.44
N SER A 358 12.63 31.34 -8.49
CA SER A 358 14.08 31.23 -8.74
C SER A 358 14.59 29.81 -9.00
N THR A 359 13.88 28.78 -8.52
CA THR A 359 14.16 27.37 -8.89
C THR A 359 13.45 26.91 -10.16
N GLY A 360 12.64 27.78 -10.78
CA GLY A 360 11.89 27.48 -12.00
C GLY A 360 10.65 26.60 -11.82
N LEU A 361 10.26 26.27 -10.58
CA LEU A 361 9.09 25.42 -10.28
C LEU A 361 7.81 25.97 -10.95
N LEU A 362 7.54 27.27 -10.83
CA LEU A 362 6.34 27.88 -11.39
C LEU A 362 6.27 27.70 -12.92
N ALA A 363 7.39 27.94 -13.60
CA ALA A 363 7.50 27.80 -15.05
C ALA A 363 7.33 26.34 -15.50
N THR A 364 8.02 25.39 -14.87
CA THR A 364 7.86 23.96 -15.19
C THR A 364 6.44 23.47 -14.89
N SER A 365 5.81 23.93 -13.81
CA SER A 365 4.44 23.55 -13.44
C SER A 365 3.42 24.06 -14.44
N ALA A 366 3.46 25.37 -14.76
CA ALA A 366 2.54 25.98 -15.71
C ALA A 366 2.68 25.35 -17.11
N ARG A 367 3.92 25.13 -17.56
CA ARG A 367 4.21 24.45 -18.83
C ARG A 367 3.74 23.00 -18.86
N THR A 368 3.96 22.23 -17.78
CA THR A 368 3.52 20.83 -17.73
C THR A 368 2.00 20.71 -17.74
N ILE A 369 1.27 21.60 -17.05
CA ILE A 369 -0.19 21.64 -17.12
C ILE A 369 -0.63 21.98 -18.55
N LEU A 370 -0.06 23.02 -19.16
CA LEU A 370 -0.34 23.45 -20.53
C LEU A 370 -0.19 22.30 -21.54
N ASP A 371 0.96 21.62 -21.53
CA ASP A 371 1.26 20.48 -22.40
C ASP A 371 0.41 19.21 -22.08
N SER A 372 -0.28 19.20 -20.94
CA SER A 372 -1.11 18.07 -20.49
C SER A 372 -2.61 18.34 -20.54
N LEU A 373 -3.07 19.53 -20.97
CA LEU A 373 -4.50 19.88 -20.92
C LEU A 373 -5.40 18.88 -21.67
N ASP A 374 -4.94 18.35 -22.81
CA ASP A 374 -5.66 17.34 -23.59
C ASP A 374 -5.45 15.90 -23.10
N ARG A 375 -4.53 15.68 -22.15
CA ARG A 375 -4.38 14.41 -21.43
C ARG A 375 -5.34 14.29 -20.24
N ILE A 376 -5.82 15.41 -19.69
CA ILE A 376 -6.70 15.41 -18.50
C ILE A 376 -8.03 14.71 -18.82
N PRO A 377 -8.48 13.73 -18.01
CA PRO A 377 -9.76 13.06 -18.21
C PRO A 377 -10.95 14.05 -18.29
N ASN A 378 -11.55 14.14 -19.47
CA ASN A 378 -12.63 15.08 -19.78
C ASN A 378 -13.60 14.52 -20.85
N ALA A 379 -13.79 13.20 -20.91
CA ALA A 379 -14.59 12.55 -21.95
C ALA A 379 -16.09 12.96 -21.90
N ASP A 380 -16.59 13.31 -20.71
CA ASP A 380 -17.94 13.85 -20.51
C ASP A 380 -18.05 15.38 -20.74
N ARG A 381 -16.92 16.03 -21.04
CA ARG A 381 -16.74 17.49 -21.23
C ARG A 381 -17.00 18.37 -20.01
N ARG A 382 -17.21 17.81 -18.82
CA ARG A 382 -17.60 18.56 -17.60
C ARG A 382 -16.43 18.93 -16.68
N THR A 383 -15.21 18.46 -16.94
CA THR A 383 -14.05 18.67 -16.05
C THR A 383 -13.75 20.15 -15.86
N ARG A 384 -13.48 20.55 -14.61
CA ARG A 384 -13.21 21.94 -14.24
C ARG A 384 -11.83 22.13 -13.65
N LEU A 385 -11.17 23.21 -14.04
CA LEU A 385 -9.89 23.63 -13.47
C LEU A 385 -10.09 24.92 -12.66
N GLY A 386 -9.34 25.06 -11.58
CA GLY A 386 -9.20 26.29 -10.81
C GLY A 386 -7.74 26.56 -10.50
N PHE A 387 -7.38 27.82 -10.36
CA PHE A 387 -5.99 28.25 -10.17
C PHE A 387 -5.91 29.33 -9.08
N ILE A 388 -5.03 29.10 -8.10
CA ILE A 388 -4.67 30.09 -7.07
C ILE A 388 -3.14 30.10 -6.96
N ALA A 389 -2.54 31.27 -7.07
CA ALA A 389 -1.14 31.50 -6.74
C ALA A 389 -1.00 32.01 -5.29
N VAL A 390 0.11 31.66 -4.64
CA VAL A 390 0.30 31.83 -3.20
C VAL A 390 1.70 32.35 -2.89
N ASP A 391 1.77 33.49 -2.20
CA ASP A 391 2.98 33.98 -1.52
C ASP A 391 2.60 34.50 -0.12
N SER A 392 2.88 35.76 0.24
CA SER A 392 2.24 36.39 1.42
C SER A 392 0.80 36.84 1.18
N SER A 393 0.22 36.57 0.01
CA SER A 393 -1.19 36.78 -0.30
C SER A 393 -1.73 35.67 -1.21
N LEU A 394 -3.06 35.64 -1.37
CA LEU A 394 -3.76 34.68 -2.24
C LEU A 394 -4.16 35.39 -3.54
N HIS A 395 -3.67 34.88 -4.66
CA HIS A 395 -3.89 35.43 -6.00
C HIS A 395 -4.81 34.50 -6.77
N TYR A 396 -6.10 34.84 -6.85
CA TYR A 396 -7.08 34.06 -7.60
C TYR A 396 -7.10 34.50 -9.06
N PHE A 397 -7.40 33.58 -9.98
CA PHE A 397 -7.54 33.91 -11.40
C PHE A 397 -8.96 33.64 -11.87
N SER A 398 -9.62 34.68 -12.38
CA SER A 398 -10.87 34.55 -13.13
C SER A 398 -10.52 34.55 -14.61
N ILE A 399 -10.73 33.40 -15.26
CA ILE A 399 -10.39 33.13 -16.65
C ILE A 399 -11.71 33.11 -17.44
N PRO A 400 -11.83 33.85 -18.56
CA PRO A 400 -13.07 33.92 -19.34
C PRO A 400 -13.33 32.64 -20.15
N LYS A 401 -14.44 32.62 -20.89
CA LYS A 401 -14.72 31.58 -21.88
C LYS A 401 -14.15 31.94 -23.24
N ASP A 402 -13.84 30.92 -24.02
CA ASP A 402 -13.33 31.07 -25.37
C ASP A 402 -14.39 31.71 -26.27
N GLY A 403 -14.07 32.85 -26.87
CA GLY A 403 -14.98 33.64 -27.70
C GLY A 403 -15.68 34.82 -26.99
N GLU A 404 -15.41 35.08 -25.70
CA GLU A 404 -15.87 36.31 -25.03
C GLU A 404 -15.03 37.51 -25.49
N GLU A 405 -15.61 38.41 -26.29
CA GLU A 405 -14.89 39.53 -26.90
C GLU A 405 -14.27 40.49 -25.86
N ASN A 406 -12.96 40.75 -26.00
CA ASN A 406 -12.15 41.61 -25.12
C ASN A 406 -12.04 41.14 -23.66
N ALA A 407 -12.40 39.89 -23.36
CA ALA A 407 -12.21 39.32 -22.02
C ALA A 407 -10.76 38.84 -21.84
N GLU A 408 -10.05 39.38 -20.84
CA GLU A 408 -8.74 38.88 -20.40
C GLU A 408 -8.84 38.21 -19.02
N THR A 409 -7.82 37.41 -18.66
CA THR A 409 -7.73 36.78 -17.34
C THR A 409 -7.48 37.83 -16.26
N ASN A 410 -8.39 37.92 -15.28
CA ASN A 410 -8.30 38.87 -14.17
C ASN A 410 -7.65 38.21 -12.94
N MET A 411 -6.60 38.83 -12.41
CA MET A 411 -5.98 38.43 -11.14
C MET A 411 -6.60 39.21 -9.97
N LEU A 412 -7.13 38.48 -8.99
CA LEU A 412 -7.83 39.02 -7.83
C LEU A 412 -7.04 38.69 -6.57
N VAL A 413 -6.42 39.68 -5.94
CA VAL A 413 -5.51 39.50 -4.80
C VAL A 413 -6.27 39.68 -3.47
N VAL A 414 -6.14 38.70 -2.57
CA VAL A 414 -6.67 38.73 -1.21
C VAL A 414 -5.51 38.58 -0.21
N SER A 415 -5.26 39.64 0.55
CA SER A 415 -4.21 39.69 1.58
C SER A 415 -4.72 39.42 3.01
N ASP A 416 -6.03 39.23 3.19
CA ASP A 416 -6.58 38.69 4.43
C ASP A 416 -6.39 37.17 4.45
N LEU A 417 -5.66 36.69 5.46
CA LEU A 417 -5.25 35.29 5.58
C LEU A 417 -5.99 34.55 6.70
N ASP A 418 -6.72 35.24 7.58
CA ASP A 418 -7.35 34.63 8.75
C ASP A 418 -8.76 34.11 8.42
N GLU A 419 -9.57 34.92 7.74
CA GLU A 419 -10.90 34.55 7.24
C GLU A 419 -11.00 34.64 5.70
N PRO A 420 -10.23 33.82 4.93
CA PRO A 420 -10.17 33.94 3.48
C PRO A 420 -11.55 33.83 2.83
N PHE A 421 -11.91 34.86 2.06
CA PHE A 421 -13.12 34.94 1.26
C PHE A 421 -12.81 34.70 -0.23
N LEU A 422 -13.83 34.27 -0.98
CA LEU A 422 -13.75 34.17 -2.44
C LEU A 422 -14.02 35.58 -2.99
N PRO A 423 -13.12 36.19 -3.79
CA PRO A 423 -13.25 37.60 -4.20
C PRO A 423 -14.41 37.84 -5.18
N VAL A 424 -14.85 36.78 -5.88
CA VAL A 424 -16.03 36.77 -6.76
C VAL A 424 -16.86 35.50 -6.49
N PRO A 425 -18.18 35.53 -6.74
CA PRO A 425 -19.08 34.41 -6.42
C PRO A 425 -19.09 33.27 -7.45
N GLN A 426 -18.57 33.51 -8.66
CA GLN A 426 -18.54 32.58 -9.80
C GLN A 426 -17.18 32.70 -10.51
N ASP A 427 -16.98 31.96 -11.61
CA ASP A 427 -15.88 32.17 -12.58
C ASP A 427 -14.45 32.02 -12.05
N LEU A 428 -14.29 31.28 -10.94
CA LEU A 428 -13.03 30.78 -10.37
C LEU A 428 -12.80 29.26 -10.60
N LEU A 429 -13.78 28.57 -11.20
CA LEU A 429 -13.73 27.15 -11.56
C LEU A 429 -14.22 26.99 -13.00
N VAL A 430 -13.31 27.14 -13.95
CA VAL A 430 -13.59 27.17 -15.38
C VAL A 430 -13.77 25.75 -15.96
N PRO A 431 -14.76 25.53 -16.85
CA PRO A 431 -14.86 24.27 -17.59
C PRO A 431 -13.72 24.17 -18.61
N LEU A 432 -12.94 23.08 -18.54
CA LEU A 432 -11.78 22.86 -19.42
C LEU A 432 -12.17 22.90 -20.91
N THR A 433 -13.39 22.48 -21.25
CA THR A 433 -13.92 22.45 -22.62
C THR A 433 -14.38 23.82 -23.13
N GLU A 434 -14.70 24.77 -22.24
CA GLU A 434 -15.29 26.09 -22.60
C GLU A 434 -14.28 27.25 -22.50
N SER A 435 -13.17 27.04 -21.79
CA SER A 435 -12.08 28.02 -21.60
C SER A 435 -10.72 27.47 -22.06
N ARG A 436 -10.69 26.49 -22.98
CA ARG A 436 -9.48 25.73 -23.36
C ARG A 436 -8.36 26.66 -23.85
N GLN A 437 -8.66 27.63 -24.71
CA GLN A 437 -7.70 28.61 -25.25
C GLN A 437 -7.36 29.71 -24.23
N SER A 438 -8.36 30.15 -23.47
CA SER A 438 -8.21 31.12 -22.37
C SER A 438 -7.23 30.61 -21.30
N ILE A 439 -7.30 29.31 -20.98
CA ILE A 439 -6.38 28.63 -20.06
C ILE A 439 -4.96 28.53 -20.65
N GLU A 440 -4.77 28.33 -21.97
CA GLU A 440 -3.43 28.35 -22.59
C GLU A 440 -2.76 29.73 -22.47
N SER A 441 -3.53 30.77 -22.79
CA SER A 441 -3.10 32.17 -22.68
C SER A 441 -2.69 32.51 -21.24
N PHE A 442 -3.50 32.08 -20.26
CA PHE A 442 -3.19 32.22 -18.84
C PHE A 442 -1.91 31.47 -18.44
N LEU A 443 -1.81 30.16 -18.71
CA LEU A 443 -0.66 29.35 -18.29
C LEU A 443 0.65 29.77 -18.96
N THR A 444 0.57 30.35 -20.17
CA THR A 444 1.73 30.94 -20.86
C THR A 444 2.19 32.23 -20.18
N LYS A 445 1.26 33.12 -19.79
CA LYS A 445 1.56 34.39 -19.10
C LYS A 445 1.92 34.22 -17.61
N LEU A 446 1.43 33.16 -16.95
CA LEU A 446 1.54 32.96 -15.49
C LEU A 446 2.99 33.06 -14.94
N PRO A 447 4.03 32.48 -15.56
CA PRO A 447 5.41 32.64 -15.09
C PRO A 447 5.93 34.07 -15.23
N GLU A 448 5.48 34.82 -16.25
CA GLU A 448 5.86 36.20 -16.50
C GLU A 448 5.30 37.14 -15.42
N MET A 449 4.04 36.91 -14.98
CA MET A 449 3.37 37.67 -13.93
C MET A 449 4.16 37.72 -12.61
N PHE A 450 4.93 36.67 -12.30
CA PHE A 450 5.68 36.54 -11.05
C PHE A 450 7.21 36.49 -11.25
N GLN A 451 7.73 36.71 -12.46
CA GLN A 451 9.16 36.54 -12.80
C GLN A 451 10.10 37.35 -11.89
N SER A 452 9.65 38.52 -11.44
CA SER A 452 10.40 39.44 -10.58
C SER A 452 10.03 39.35 -9.09
N ASN A 453 9.20 38.37 -8.67
CA ASN A 453 8.75 38.28 -7.28
C ASN A 453 9.90 37.91 -6.32
N GLN A 454 10.12 38.76 -5.32
CA GLN A 454 11.12 38.57 -4.26
C GLN A 454 10.47 38.23 -2.91
N ASN A 455 9.17 37.95 -2.88
CA ASN A 455 8.44 37.61 -1.67
C ASN A 455 8.86 36.24 -1.13
N ASN A 456 9.18 36.16 0.16
CA ASN A 456 9.56 34.91 0.84
C ASN A 456 8.43 34.38 1.75
N GLY A 457 7.26 35.04 1.78
CA GLY A 457 6.08 34.55 2.46
C GLY A 457 5.43 33.38 1.72
N SER A 458 4.84 32.44 2.47
CA SER A 458 4.02 31.36 1.94
C SER A 458 2.80 31.12 2.84
N ALA A 459 1.64 31.61 2.39
CA ALA A 459 0.35 31.55 3.07
C ALA A 459 -0.42 30.23 2.80
N MET A 460 0.30 29.14 2.52
CA MET A 460 -0.28 27.92 1.93
C MET A 460 -1.39 27.28 2.77
N GLY A 461 -1.36 27.38 4.11
CA GLY A 461 -2.46 26.88 4.95
C GLY A 461 -3.75 27.73 4.87
N SER A 462 -3.63 29.04 4.63
CA SER A 462 -4.77 29.91 4.30
C SER A 462 -5.25 29.67 2.86
N ALA A 463 -4.34 29.44 1.91
CA ALA A 463 -4.67 29.04 0.53
C ALA A 463 -5.43 27.71 0.48
N LEU A 464 -5.02 26.74 1.28
CA LEU A 464 -5.72 25.47 1.46
C LEU A 464 -7.15 25.66 1.97
N ARG A 465 -7.36 26.46 3.03
CA ARG A 465 -8.71 26.83 3.51
C ARG A 465 -9.56 27.48 2.41
N ALA A 466 -8.98 28.45 1.69
CA ALA A 466 -9.64 29.14 0.59
C ALA A 466 -10.05 28.19 -0.54
N GLY A 467 -9.14 27.29 -0.94
CA GLY A 467 -9.39 26.30 -1.98
C GLY A 467 -10.46 25.28 -1.59
N HIS A 468 -10.45 24.81 -0.35
CA HIS A 468 -11.54 23.98 0.18
C HIS A 468 -12.87 24.73 0.17
N LYS A 469 -12.91 26.01 0.57
CA LYS A 469 -14.11 26.86 0.48
C LYS A 469 -14.61 27.00 -0.98
N LEU A 470 -13.71 27.06 -1.95
CA LEU A 470 -14.03 27.12 -3.38
C LEU A 470 -14.64 25.81 -3.92
N ILE A 471 -14.05 24.64 -3.64
CA ILE A 471 -14.49 23.37 -4.26
C ILE A 471 -15.40 22.49 -3.39
N SER A 472 -15.54 22.73 -2.08
CA SER A 472 -16.27 21.85 -1.14
C SER A 472 -17.73 21.53 -1.49
N ALA A 473 -18.41 22.37 -2.29
CA ALA A 473 -19.75 22.08 -2.79
C ALA A 473 -19.77 20.93 -3.82
N LEU A 474 -18.73 20.84 -4.67
CA LEU A 474 -18.56 19.79 -5.67
C LEU A 474 -17.76 18.60 -5.11
N GLY A 475 -16.72 18.88 -4.32
CA GLY A 475 -15.61 17.96 -4.08
C GLY A 475 -14.53 18.09 -5.17
N GLY A 476 -13.58 17.15 -5.19
CA GLY A 476 -12.50 17.11 -6.18
C GLY A 476 -11.10 17.02 -5.55
N LYS A 477 -10.09 17.53 -6.26
CA LYS A 477 -8.69 17.55 -5.82
C LYS A 477 -8.15 18.96 -5.67
N ILE A 478 -7.45 19.21 -4.57
CA ILE A 478 -6.50 20.31 -4.42
C ILE A 478 -5.11 19.75 -4.71
N VAL A 479 -4.39 20.38 -5.64
CA VAL A 479 -3.05 19.98 -6.09
C VAL A 479 -2.07 21.07 -5.67
N VAL A 480 -1.24 20.79 -4.67
CA VAL A 480 -0.32 21.78 -4.10
C VAL A 480 1.07 21.60 -4.70
N LEU A 481 1.62 22.68 -5.27
CA LEU A 481 2.94 22.73 -5.89
C LEU A 481 3.79 23.73 -5.12
N SER A 482 4.62 23.27 -4.16
CA SER A 482 5.27 24.15 -3.17
C SER A 482 6.79 23.99 -3.09
N ALA A 483 7.53 25.10 -3.15
CA ALA A 483 8.97 25.18 -2.91
C ALA A 483 9.30 25.72 -1.49
N SER A 484 8.44 26.59 -0.95
CA SER A 484 8.59 27.21 0.36
C SER A 484 7.90 26.41 1.48
N LEU A 485 8.45 26.53 2.70
CA LEU A 485 7.81 26.16 3.96
C LEU A 485 6.66 27.15 4.26
N PRO A 486 5.42 26.69 4.55
CA PRO A 486 4.31 27.57 4.90
C PRO A 486 4.60 28.35 6.20
N ASN A 487 4.79 29.66 6.09
CA ASN A 487 5.43 30.48 7.13
C ASN A 487 4.61 31.68 7.60
N ILE A 488 3.42 31.92 7.02
CA ILE A 488 2.49 32.99 7.37
C ILE A 488 1.03 32.48 7.31
N GLY A 489 0.14 33.12 8.08
CA GLY A 489 -1.28 32.78 8.10
C GLY A 489 -1.60 31.47 8.82
N VAL A 490 -2.74 30.89 8.46
CA VAL A 490 -3.25 29.65 9.07
C VAL A 490 -2.29 28.50 8.77
N GLY A 491 -2.09 27.61 9.75
CA GLY A 491 -1.26 26.42 9.56
C GLY A 491 0.24 26.68 9.56
N LYS A 492 0.71 27.92 9.79
CA LYS A 492 2.13 28.29 9.87
C LYS A 492 2.99 27.21 10.56
N LEU A 493 4.14 26.94 9.95
CA LEU A 493 5.22 26.10 10.42
C LEU A 493 6.48 26.94 10.67
N ASP A 494 7.46 26.34 11.33
CA ASP A 494 8.74 26.97 11.68
C ASP A 494 9.90 25.99 11.40
N MET A 495 11.07 26.53 11.07
CA MET A 495 12.28 25.74 10.81
C MET A 495 12.75 25.03 12.09
N ARG A 496 12.46 23.73 12.19
CA ARG A 496 12.68 22.90 13.39
C ARG A 496 13.72 21.79 13.21
N GLU A 497 14.33 21.66 12.02
CA GLU A 497 15.36 20.64 11.75
C GLU A 497 16.63 20.91 12.58
N ASP A 498 16.93 20.03 13.55
CA ASP A 498 18.18 20.04 14.30
C ASP A 498 18.96 18.74 14.06
N LYS A 499 20.12 18.87 13.41
CA LYS A 499 21.05 17.77 13.11
C LYS A 499 21.53 17.03 14.36
N LYS A 500 21.44 17.62 15.55
CA LYS A 500 21.78 16.97 16.84
C LYS A 500 20.71 15.99 17.32
N LEU A 501 19.47 16.10 16.83
CA LEU A 501 18.39 15.16 17.15
C LEU A 501 18.41 13.93 16.24
N LEU A 502 19.02 14.02 15.06
CA LEU A 502 19.04 12.95 14.06
C LEU A 502 19.74 11.69 14.59
N GLY A 503 19.16 10.52 14.35
CA GLY A 503 19.60 9.22 14.87
C GLY A 503 19.39 9.01 16.37
N THR A 504 18.78 9.95 17.10
CA THR A 504 18.51 9.85 18.55
C THR A 504 17.05 9.49 18.85
N SER A 505 16.72 9.11 20.09
CA SER A 505 15.33 8.89 20.52
C SER A 505 14.44 10.14 20.42
N LYS A 506 15.04 11.35 20.42
CA LYS A 506 14.33 12.63 20.24
C LYS A 506 14.01 12.96 18.79
N GLU A 507 14.54 12.23 17.81
CA GLU A 507 14.23 12.38 16.38
C GLU A 507 12.73 12.24 16.07
N SER A 508 12.01 11.53 16.95
CA SER A 508 10.55 11.37 16.93
C SER A 508 9.78 12.70 16.88
N SER A 509 10.26 13.78 17.50
CA SER A 509 9.57 15.08 17.47
C SER A 509 9.61 15.76 16.09
N LEU A 510 10.61 15.45 15.26
CA LEU A 510 10.71 15.95 13.89
C LEU A 510 9.74 15.22 12.94
N LEU A 511 9.33 13.99 13.28
CA LEU A 511 8.40 13.16 12.50
C LEU A 511 6.92 13.34 12.90
N GLN A 512 6.66 14.09 13.97
CA GLN A 512 5.30 14.46 14.41
C GLN A 512 4.87 15.78 13.75
N THR A 513 3.59 15.91 13.41
CA THR A 513 2.99 17.15 12.88
C THR A 513 3.18 18.30 13.88
N ALA A 514 3.84 19.39 13.48
CA ALA A 514 4.05 20.55 14.36
C ALA A 514 2.77 21.36 14.60
N ASN A 515 1.93 21.51 13.56
CA ASN A 515 0.69 22.28 13.63
C ASN A 515 -0.53 21.36 13.42
N SER A 516 -1.43 21.31 14.41
CA SER A 516 -2.59 20.40 14.40
C SER A 516 -3.60 20.67 13.27
N PHE A 517 -3.56 21.87 12.67
CA PHE A 517 -4.30 22.24 11.47
C PHE A 517 -4.23 21.17 10.38
N TYR A 518 -3.04 20.65 10.07
CA TYR A 518 -2.85 19.69 8.98
C TYR A 518 -3.56 18.34 9.18
N LYS A 519 -3.99 18.01 10.41
CA LYS A 519 -4.86 16.85 10.67
C LYS A 519 -6.34 17.23 10.68
N SER A 520 -6.71 18.29 11.38
CA SER A 520 -8.13 18.68 11.50
C SER A 520 -8.74 19.13 10.17
N PHE A 521 -7.98 19.86 9.37
CA PHE A 521 -8.40 20.33 8.04
C PHE A 521 -8.51 19.20 7.01
N ALA A 522 -7.64 18.19 7.08
CA ALA A 522 -7.75 16.98 6.24
C ALA A 522 -9.05 16.21 6.53
N VAL A 523 -9.44 16.12 7.81
CA VAL A 523 -10.72 15.53 8.24
C VAL A 523 -11.94 16.38 7.83
N GLU A 524 -11.77 17.70 7.67
CA GLU A 524 -12.80 18.58 7.10
C GLU A 524 -12.98 18.32 5.60
N CYS A 525 -11.89 18.37 4.84
CA CYS A 525 -11.87 18.10 3.40
C CYS A 525 -12.47 16.72 3.07
N SER A 526 -12.14 15.68 3.84
CA SER A 526 -12.65 14.33 3.59
C SER A 526 -14.15 14.16 3.85
N LYS A 527 -14.79 15.03 4.65
CA LYS A 527 -16.26 15.07 4.77
C LYS A 527 -16.90 15.67 3.52
N ASN A 528 -16.29 16.71 2.98
CA ASN A 528 -16.76 17.49 1.83
C ASN A 528 -16.25 16.95 0.48
N GLN A 529 -15.76 15.70 0.45
CA GLN A 529 -15.29 15.02 -0.77
C GLN A 529 -14.14 15.76 -1.48
N VAL A 530 -13.30 16.46 -0.71
CA VAL A 530 -12.06 17.10 -1.19
C VAL A 530 -10.85 16.24 -0.82
N SER A 531 -10.06 15.88 -1.83
CA SER A 531 -8.74 15.25 -1.69
C SER A 531 -7.63 16.30 -1.81
N ILE A 532 -6.49 16.06 -1.18
CA ILE A 532 -5.32 16.95 -1.26
C ILE A 532 -4.10 16.11 -1.67
N ASP A 533 -3.43 16.53 -2.73
CA ASP A 533 -2.14 16.01 -3.18
C ASP A 533 -1.05 17.05 -2.97
N MET A 534 0.12 16.61 -2.50
CA MET A 534 1.25 17.49 -2.18
C MET A 534 2.46 17.14 -3.06
N PHE A 535 2.84 18.05 -3.95
CA PHE A 535 4.09 18.04 -4.72
C PHE A 535 5.06 19.04 -4.08
N LEU A 536 6.14 18.52 -3.48
CA LEU A 536 7.00 19.25 -2.54
C LEU A 536 8.44 19.33 -3.07
N PHE A 537 8.89 20.55 -3.39
CA PHE A 537 10.12 20.83 -4.12
C PHE A 537 11.18 21.46 -3.21
N SER A 538 11.86 20.62 -2.44
CA SER A 538 12.84 21.05 -1.45
C SER A 538 14.15 21.50 -2.10
N SER A 539 14.44 22.80 -2.07
CA SER A 539 15.81 23.33 -2.03
C SER A 539 16.30 23.55 -0.59
N GLN A 540 15.37 23.63 0.36
CA GLN A 540 15.56 23.78 1.81
C GLN A 540 14.50 22.94 2.56
N TYR A 541 14.51 22.97 3.90
CA TYR A 541 13.53 22.26 4.74
C TYR A 541 12.07 22.72 4.47
N GLN A 542 11.15 21.75 4.38
CA GLN A 542 9.73 22.00 4.06
C GLN A 542 8.75 21.40 5.09
N ASP A 543 9.22 20.63 6.07
CA ASP A 543 8.38 19.92 7.05
C ASP A 543 7.36 18.96 6.39
N VAL A 544 7.88 18.02 5.59
CA VAL A 544 7.12 16.92 5.00
C VAL A 544 6.40 16.11 6.08
N ALA A 545 6.93 16.03 7.31
CA ALA A 545 6.29 15.38 8.45
C ALA A 545 4.94 16.04 8.84
N SER A 546 4.85 17.37 8.75
CA SER A 546 3.58 18.09 8.92
C SER A 546 2.70 18.00 7.67
N LEU A 547 3.25 18.29 6.48
CA LEU A 547 2.47 18.44 5.25
C LEU A 547 1.84 17.12 4.75
N SER A 548 2.54 15.99 4.90
CA SER A 548 2.04 14.65 4.50
C SER A 548 0.80 14.15 5.25
N ASN A 549 0.33 14.88 6.28
CA ASN A 549 -0.94 14.58 6.93
C ASN A 549 -2.15 14.93 6.03
N LEU A 550 -2.01 15.92 5.12
CA LEU A 550 -3.10 16.31 4.22
C LEU A 550 -3.49 15.18 3.26
N PRO A 551 -2.55 14.52 2.53
CA PRO A 551 -2.92 13.43 1.64
C PRO A 551 -3.27 12.16 2.40
N ARG A 552 -2.54 11.86 3.50
CA ARG A 552 -2.76 10.67 4.34
C ARG A 552 -4.20 10.55 4.84
N TYR A 553 -4.84 11.64 5.23
CA TYR A 553 -6.22 11.62 5.71
C TYR A 553 -7.27 12.04 4.66
N THR A 554 -6.88 12.25 3.40
CA THR A 554 -7.81 12.59 2.29
C THR A 554 -7.70 11.67 1.06
N GLY A 555 -6.87 10.63 1.10
CA GLY A 555 -6.71 9.63 0.03
C GLY A 555 -5.75 10.02 -1.09
N GLY A 556 -5.07 11.17 -0.98
CA GLY A 556 -4.06 11.61 -1.95
C GLY A 556 -2.68 10.97 -1.71
N GLN A 557 -1.65 11.55 -2.32
CA GLN A 557 -0.23 11.18 -2.12
C GLN A 557 0.66 12.41 -1.83
N THR A 558 1.86 12.15 -1.28
CA THR A 558 2.93 13.14 -1.12
C THR A 558 4.11 12.76 -2.01
N TRP A 559 4.44 13.60 -2.99
CA TRP A 559 5.63 13.49 -3.84
C TRP A 559 6.68 14.51 -3.40
N PHE A 560 7.94 14.08 -3.29
CA PHE A 560 9.03 14.90 -2.76
C PHE A 560 10.22 14.91 -3.72
N TYR A 561 10.64 16.11 -4.12
CA TYR A 561 11.68 16.38 -5.11
C TYR A 561 12.89 17.04 -4.41
N PRO A 562 13.79 16.24 -3.80
CA PRO A 562 14.92 16.77 -3.05
C PRO A 562 15.97 17.45 -3.94
N GLY A 563 16.43 18.62 -3.50
CA GLY A 563 17.41 19.46 -4.18
C GLY A 563 16.89 20.21 -5.40
N TRP A 564 15.58 20.32 -5.62
CA TRP A 564 14.93 20.79 -6.87
C TRP A 564 15.58 22.03 -7.52
N ASN A 565 15.81 21.97 -8.84
CA ASN A 565 16.16 23.11 -9.68
C ASN A 565 15.88 22.77 -11.17
N ALA A 566 14.98 23.53 -11.81
CA ALA A 566 14.61 23.31 -13.21
C ALA A 566 15.74 23.57 -14.23
N GLY A 567 16.81 24.27 -13.83
CA GLY A 567 18.03 24.46 -14.62
C GLY A 567 18.86 23.19 -14.80
N ARG A 568 18.48 22.08 -14.15
CA ARG A 568 18.95 20.72 -14.50
C ARG A 568 17.85 20.00 -15.28
N PRO A 569 18.06 19.67 -16.57
CA PRO A 569 17.08 18.96 -17.38
C PRO A 569 16.60 17.65 -16.76
N GLU A 570 17.45 16.95 -16.02
CA GLU A 570 17.11 15.69 -15.36
C GLU A 570 16.05 15.86 -14.26
N ASP A 571 16.01 17.02 -13.59
CA ASP A 571 14.97 17.35 -12.63
C ASP A 571 13.69 17.80 -13.32
N ALA A 572 13.80 18.71 -14.30
CA ALA A 572 12.67 19.20 -15.07
C ALA A 572 11.90 18.07 -15.77
N ILE A 573 12.61 17.13 -16.42
CA ILE A 573 12.02 15.98 -17.11
C ILE A 573 11.31 15.05 -16.12
N LYS A 574 11.91 14.75 -14.96
CA LYS A 574 11.27 13.90 -13.93
C LYS A 574 9.91 14.48 -13.51
N PHE A 575 9.88 15.73 -13.05
CA PHE A 575 8.63 16.34 -12.60
C PHE A 575 7.63 16.48 -13.76
N ALA A 576 8.07 16.90 -14.95
CA ALA A 576 7.18 17.03 -16.11
C ALA A 576 6.52 15.70 -16.51
N SER A 577 7.29 14.60 -16.57
CA SER A 577 6.75 13.26 -16.84
C SER A 577 5.80 12.79 -15.74
N GLU A 578 6.25 12.79 -14.48
CA GLU A 578 5.44 12.32 -13.35
C GLU A 578 4.12 13.10 -13.24
N PHE A 579 4.17 14.42 -13.40
CA PHE A 579 2.99 15.27 -13.26
C PHE A 579 2.07 15.22 -14.48
N SER A 580 2.60 15.07 -15.70
CA SER A 580 1.78 14.83 -16.90
C SER A 580 1.05 13.48 -16.82
N ASP A 581 1.71 12.44 -16.31
CA ASP A 581 1.10 11.12 -16.12
C ASP A 581 0.05 11.15 -14.99
N TYR A 582 0.32 11.86 -13.88
CA TYR A 582 -0.65 12.16 -12.83
C TYR A 582 -1.90 12.89 -13.34
N LEU A 583 -1.73 13.90 -14.19
CA LEU A 583 -2.84 14.65 -14.80
C LEU A 583 -3.66 13.79 -15.76
N SER A 584 -3.03 12.82 -16.43
CA SER A 584 -3.70 11.89 -17.34
C SER A 584 -4.37 10.69 -16.67
N SER A 585 -3.96 10.37 -15.44
CA SER A 585 -4.40 9.18 -14.71
C SER A 585 -5.91 9.24 -14.46
N GLU A 586 -6.63 8.18 -14.84
CA GLU A 586 -8.06 8.12 -14.57
C GLU A 586 -8.32 7.97 -13.07
N ILE A 587 -9.37 8.61 -12.57
CA ILE A 587 -9.59 8.71 -11.11
C ILE A 587 -11.04 8.44 -10.69
N GLY A 588 -11.19 7.71 -9.58
CA GLY A 588 -12.46 7.53 -8.91
C GLY A 588 -12.77 8.69 -7.96
N LEU A 589 -14.00 9.20 -7.97
CA LEU A 589 -14.50 10.27 -7.11
C LEU A 589 -15.54 9.75 -6.11
N GLU A 590 -15.64 10.40 -4.94
CA GLU A 590 -16.62 10.05 -3.88
C GLU A 590 -16.63 8.55 -3.54
N ALA A 591 -15.44 7.98 -3.42
CA ALA A 591 -15.24 6.54 -3.33
C ALA A 591 -15.23 6.04 -1.89
N VAL A 592 -15.73 4.81 -1.68
CA VAL A 592 -15.67 4.11 -0.39
C VAL A 592 -15.26 2.66 -0.58
N LEU A 593 -14.29 2.20 0.20
CA LEU A 593 -13.81 0.82 0.25
C LEU A 593 -14.37 0.14 1.50
N ARG A 594 -14.94 -1.06 1.32
CA ARG A 594 -15.39 -1.91 2.44
C ARG A 594 -15.10 -3.38 2.15
N VAL A 595 -14.44 -4.03 3.10
CA VAL A 595 -14.19 -5.47 3.08
C VAL A 595 -15.27 -6.18 3.90
N ARG A 596 -15.85 -7.24 3.33
CA ARG A 596 -16.75 -8.18 4.02
C ARG A 596 -16.09 -9.54 4.07
N ALA A 597 -16.39 -10.33 5.08
CA ALA A 597 -15.85 -11.68 5.22
C ALA A 597 -16.92 -12.69 5.63
N THR A 598 -16.52 -13.96 5.59
CA THR A 598 -17.31 -15.08 6.09
C THR A 598 -17.52 -14.98 7.60
N THR A 599 -18.70 -15.39 8.09
CA THR A 599 -19.03 -15.37 9.53
C THR A 599 -17.93 -16.06 10.36
N GLY A 600 -17.55 -15.41 11.47
CA GLY A 600 -16.39 -15.74 12.30
C GLY A 600 -15.15 -14.87 12.04
N LEU A 601 -15.08 -14.16 10.91
CA LEU A 601 -14.03 -13.20 10.59
C LEU A 601 -14.50 -11.75 10.76
N ARG A 602 -13.64 -10.88 11.31
CA ARG A 602 -13.86 -9.43 11.45
C ARG A 602 -12.64 -8.64 10.97
N MET A 603 -12.87 -7.51 10.31
CA MET A 603 -11.79 -6.56 9.97
C MET A 603 -11.41 -5.79 11.25
N ASN A 604 -10.14 -5.85 11.64
CA ASN A 604 -9.66 -5.34 12.93
C ASN A 604 -9.02 -3.96 12.83
N ALA A 605 -8.22 -3.73 11.79
CA ALA A 605 -7.55 -2.47 11.52
C ALA A 605 -7.32 -2.29 10.01
N PHE A 606 -7.16 -1.04 9.57
CA PHE A 606 -6.99 -0.66 8.17
C PHE A 606 -5.79 0.30 8.07
N TYR A 607 -4.96 0.17 7.04
CA TYR A 607 -3.74 0.96 6.83
C TYR A 607 -3.59 1.44 5.39
N GLY A 608 -3.12 2.68 5.22
CA GLY A 608 -2.94 3.38 3.94
C GLY A 608 -3.42 4.83 4.05
N ASN A 609 -3.54 5.53 2.92
CA ASN A 609 -4.06 6.91 2.89
C ASN A 609 -5.58 6.90 2.65
N PHE A 610 -6.37 7.32 3.64
CA PHE A 610 -7.84 7.48 3.60
C PHE A 610 -8.37 8.10 4.91
N PHE A 611 -9.69 8.36 4.96
CA PHE A 611 -10.39 8.64 6.22
C PHE A 611 -11.37 7.53 6.58
N ASN A 612 -11.35 7.04 7.82
CA ASN A 612 -12.33 6.06 8.31
C ASN A 612 -13.62 6.76 8.74
N ARG A 613 -14.71 6.59 7.97
CA ARG A 613 -16.05 7.12 8.32
C ARG A 613 -16.80 6.23 9.33
N SER A 614 -16.47 4.95 9.37
CA SER A 614 -16.79 4.00 10.45
C SER A 614 -15.57 3.10 10.68
N SER A 615 -15.64 2.20 11.66
CA SER A 615 -14.61 1.18 11.91
C SER A 615 -14.42 0.17 10.76
N ASP A 616 -15.26 0.21 9.73
CA ASP A 616 -15.28 -0.73 8.61
C ASP A 616 -15.55 -0.07 7.24
N LEU A 617 -15.38 1.25 7.13
CA LEU A 617 -15.62 2.02 5.90
C LEU A 617 -14.54 3.10 5.70
N CYS A 618 -13.58 2.79 4.84
CA CYS A 618 -12.56 3.73 4.39
C CYS A 618 -13.15 4.62 3.28
N ALA A 619 -12.99 5.93 3.39
CA ALA A 619 -13.51 6.93 2.47
C ALA A 619 -12.40 7.70 1.77
N PHE A 620 -12.62 7.92 0.47
CA PHE A 620 -11.68 8.44 -0.49
C PHE A 620 -12.39 9.52 -1.32
N PRO A 621 -12.28 10.80 -0.93
CA PRO A 621 -12.69 11.94 -1.74
C PRO A 621 -12.35 11.79 -3.23
N ALA A 622 -11.10 11.42 -3.51
CA ALA A 622 -10.64 10.90 -4.78
C ALA A 622 -9.83 9.61 -4.51
N PHE A 623 -9.88 8.65 -5.44
CA PHE A 623 -9.35 7.29 -5.28
C PHE A 623 -8.19 7.06 -6.27
N PRO A 624 -6.93 6.96 -5.78
CA PRO A 624 -5.76 6.80 -6.63
C PRO A 624 -5.65 5.40 -7.25
N ARG A 625 -4.92 5.29 -8.37
CA ARG A 625 -4.66 4.03 -9.08
C ARG A 625 -3.31 3.39 -8.67
N ASP A 626 -2.44 4.12 -7.98
CA ASP A 626 -1.03 3.80 -7.73
C ASP A 626 -0.70 3.43 -6.26
N GLN A 627 -1.71 3.14 -5.44
CA GLN A 627 -1.56 2.82 -4.01
C GLN A 627 -2.12 1.44 -3.64
N CYS A 628 -1.62 0.87 -2.52
CA CYS A 628 -2.24 -0.28 -1.87
C CYS A 628 -2.68 0.00 -0.42
N TYR A 629 -3.58 -0.85 0.07
CA TYR A 629 -4.20 -0.76 1.39
C TYR A 629 -4.08 -2.10 2.12
N VAL A 630 -3.77 -2.07 3.42
CA VAL A 630 -3.65 -3.29 4.23
C VAL A 630 -4.79 -3.37 5.23
N VAL A 631 -5.43 -4.53 5.35
CA VAL A 631 -6.53 -4.78 6.29
C VAL A 631 -6.20 -5.98 7.17
N GLU A 632 -6.06 -5.74 8.47
CA GLU A 632 -5.84 -6.77 9.48
C GLU A 632 -7.15 -7.52 9.76
N VAL A 633 -7.10 -8.86 9.83
CA VAL A 633 -8.27 -9.72 9.99
C VAL A 633 -8.19 -10.52 11.28
N ALA A 634 -9.18 -10.35 12.15
CA ALA A 634 -9.36 -11.15 13.36
C ALA A 634 -10.29 -12.35 13.08
N ILE A 635 -10.05 -13.43 13.83
CA ILE A 635 -10.98 -14.55 13.98
C ILE A 635 -11.66 -14.35 15.34
N ASP A 636 -12.94 -14.03 15.34
CA ASP A 636 -13.73 -13.85 16.57
C ASP A 636 -14.49 -15.14 16.95
N GLU A 637 -14.89 -15.94 15.96
CA GLU A 637 -15.59 -17.23 16.14
C GLU A 637 -14.85 -18.36 15.42
N ASN A 638 -14.94 -19.59 15.91
CA ASN A 638 -14.28 -20.74 15.28
C ASN A 638 -14.91 -21.05 13.91
N LEU A 639 -14.07 -21.13 12.88
CA LEU A 639 -14.46 -21.39 11.50
C LEU A 639 -14.80 -22.87 11.30
N THR A 640 -16.04 -23.16 10.90
CA THR A 640 -16.57 -24.52 10.66
C THR A 640 -16.64 -24.91 9.19
N LYS A 641 -16.24 -24.01 8.28
CA LYS A 641 -16.21 -24.23 6.83
C LYS A 641 -14.79 -24.48 6.37
N ASN A 642 -14.60 -25.44 5.47
CA ASN A 642 -13.32 -25.76 4.84
C ASN A 642 -12.75 -24.61 3.96
N VAL A 643 -13.58 -23.62 3.63
CA VAL A 643 -13.23 -22.43 2.84
C VAL A 643 -13.89 -21.20 3.47
N VAL A 644 -13.15 -20.12 3.59
CA VAL A 644 -13.66 -18.78 3.89
C VAL A 644 -13.48 -17.87 2.69
N CYS A 645 -14.46 -17.01 2.45
CA CYS A 645 -14.37 -15.94 1.47
C CYS A 645 -14.23 -14.58 2.15
N LEU A 646 -13.51 -13.67 1.49
CA LEU A 646 -13.40 -12.25 1.78
C LEU A 646 -13.70 -11.49 0.49
N GLN A 647 -14.52 -10.43 0.57
CA GLN A 647 -14.93 -9.64 -0.59
C GLN A 647 -14.71 -8.15 -0.30
N THR A 648 -13.80 -7.55 -1.05
CA THR A 648 -13.61 -6.09 -1.07
C THR A 648 -14.53 -5.49 -2.12
N ALA A 649 -15.18 -4.38 -1.78
CA ALA A 649 -15.93 -3.58 -2.75
C ALA A 649 -15.53 -2.10 -2.67
N VAL A 650 -15.30 -1.49 -3.84
CA VAL A 650 -15.02 -0.06 -4.03
C VAL A 650 -16.16 0.55 -4.84
N LEU A 651 -17.09 1.19 -4.13
CA LEU A 651 -18.15 2.00 -4.75
C LEU A 651 -17.57 3.38 -5.03
N HIS A 652 -17.55 3.81 -6.29
CA HIS A 652 -16.96 5.08 -6.73
C HIS A 652 -17.73 5.70 -7.90
N THR A 653 -17.41 6.95 -8.25
CA THR A 653 -17.84 7.61 -9.49
C THR A 653 -16.63 7.72 -10.41
N THR A 654 -16.69 7.37 -11.69
CA THR A 654 -15.56 7.58 -12.62
C THR A 654 -15.38 9.07 -12.91
N CYS A 655 -14.19 9.47 -13.36
CA CYS A 655 -13.94 10.82 -13.89
C CYS A 655 -14.89 11.23 -15.03
N ASN A 656 -15.49 10.25 -15.72
CA ASN A 656 -16.44 10.44 -16.83
C ASN A 656 -17.92 10.39 -16.37
N GLY A 657 -18.19 10.46 -15.06
CA GLY A 657 -19.53 10.63 -14.51
C GLY A 657 -20.37 9.36 -14.27
N GLU A 658 -19.81 8.16 -14.43
CA GLU A 658 -20.54 6.91 -14.13
C GLU A 658 -20.38 6.51 -12.67
N ARG A 659 -21.46 6.14 -11.97
CA ARG A 659 -21.34 5.46 -10.66
C ARG A 659 -21.06 3.98 -10.89
N ARG A 660 -19.96 3.45 -10.35
CA ARG A 660 -19.51 2.06 -10.54
C ARG A 660 -19.14 1.37 -9.24
N ILE A 661 -19.16 0.03 -9.22
CA ILE A 661 -18.77 -0.79 -8.07
C ILE A 661 -17.77 -1.85 -8.50
N ARG A 662 -16.47 -1.64 -8.22
CA ARG A 662 -15.46 -2.70 -8.37
C ARG A 662 -15.58 -3.67 -7.19
N VAL A 663 -15.70 -4.96 -7.46
CA VAL A 663 -15.83 -6.03 -6.48
C VAL A 663 -14.73 -7.05 -6.72
N MET A 664 -13.98 -7.38 -5.66
CA MET A 664 -12.90 -8.37 -5.66
C MET A 664 -13.22 -9.44 -4.61
N THR A 665 -13.38 -10.71 -5.02
CA THR A 665 -13.74 -11.82 -4.13
C THR A 665 -12.63 -12.86 -4.04
N LEU A 666 -11.98 -12.94 -2.89
CA LEU A 666 -10.95 -13.92 -2.55
C LEU A 666 -11.56 -15.06 -1.72
N ALA A 667 -11.35 -16.30 -2.11
CA ALA A 667 -11.60 -17.49 -1.29
C ALA A 667 -10.28 -18.11 -0.85
N LEU A 668 -10.22 -18.57 0.40
CA LEU A 668 -9.06 -19.19 1.03
C LEU A 668 -9.49 -20.49 1.74
N PRO A 669 -8.72 -21.59 1.65
CA PRO A 669 -8.97 -22.79 2.45
C PRO A 669 -8.70 -22.53 3.93
N THR A 670 -9.34 -23.31 4.80
CA THR A 670 -9.08 -23.29 6.25
C THR A 670 -8.36 -24.54 6.71
N THR A 671 -7.57 -24.44 7.79
CA THR A 671 -6.86 -25.59 8.39
C THR A 671 -6.86 -25.56 9.92
N THR A 672 -6.81 -26.76 10.51
CA THR A 672 -6.53 -26.99 11.95
C THR A 672 -5.05 -27.29 12.22
N ASN A 673 -4.24 -27.51 11.18
CA ASN A 673 -2.83 -27.86 11.29
C ASN A 673 -1.95 -26.60 11.22
N LEU A 674 -0.89 -26.56 12.05
CA LEU A 674 0.05 -25.44 12.08
C LEU A 674 1.02 -25.46 10.89
N ALA A 675 1.36 -26.64 10.36
CA ALA A 675 2.30 -26.76 9.25
C ALA A 675 1.75 -26.14 7.96
N ASP A 676 0.50 -26.44 7.61
CA ASP A 676 -0.21 -25.91 6.44
C ASP A 676 -0.22 -24.36 6.41
N ILE A 677 -0.37 -23.72 7.58
CA ILE A 677 -0.38 -22.26 7.73
C ILE A 677 0.99 -21.69 7.39
N TYR A 678 2.07 -22.27 7.95
CA TYR A 678 3.43 -21.85 7.67
C TYR A 678 3.85 -22.11 6.22
N ALA A 679 3.42 -23.23 5.62
CA ALA A 679 3.66 -23.57 4.22
C ALA A 679 2.87 -22.68 3.22
N SER A 680 1.78 -22.06 3.68
CA SER A 680 0.92 -21.18 2.88
C SER A 680 1.09 -19.70 3.22
N ALA A 681 2.17 -19.33 3.92
CA ALA A 681 2.43 -17.96 4.35
C ALA A 681 3.18 -17.15 3.27
N ASP A 682 2.69 -15.95 2.95
CA ASP A 682 3.25 -15.06 1.92
C ASP A 682 4.25 -14.06 2.53
N GLN A 683 5.55 -14.27 2.30
CA GLN A 683 6.62 -13.41 2.82
C GLN A 683 6.54 -11.95 2.39
N GLN A 684 5.99 -11.66 1.20
CA GLN A 684 5.88 -10.28 0.71
C GLN A 684 4.68 -9.57 1.32
N ALA A 685 3.51 -10.23 1.34
CA ALA A 685 2.33 -9.67 2.02
C ALA A 685 2.56 -9.46 3.53
N ILE A 686 3.30 -10.38 4.18
CA ILE A 686 3.74 -10.23 5.57
C ILE A 686 4.67 -9.01 5.72
N THR A 687 5.64 -8.84 4.83
CA THR A 687 6.55 -7.67 4.82
C THR A 687 5.77 -6.37 4.61
N THR A 688 4.81 -6.30 3.68
CA THR A 688 3.96 -5.12 3.47
C THR A 688 3.16 -4.77 4.71
N TYR A 689 2.49 -5.74 5.34
CA TYR A 689 1.77 -5.53 6.60
C TYR A 689 2.68 -5.00 7.71
N PHE A 690 3.89 -5.54 7.85
CA PHE A 690 4.84 -5.06 8.85
C PHE A 690 5.48 -3.71 8.50
N SER A 691 5.59 -3.34 7.22
CA SER A 691 5.96 -1.99 6.79
C SER A 691 4.97 -0.95 7.31
N HIS A 692 3.67 -1.16 7.08
CA HIS A 692 2.63 -0.24 7.58
C HIS A 692 2.61 -0.16 9.11
N LYS A 693 2.71 -1.29 9.82
CA LYS A 693 2.82 -1.32 11.30
C LYS A 693 4.09 -0.61 11.80
N ALA A 694 5.21 -0.73 11.10
CA ALA A 694 6.46 -0.06 11.45
C ALA A 694 6.40 1.46 11.22
N VAL A 695 5.73 1.92 10.17
CA VAL A 695 5.46 3.35 9.94
C VAL A 695 4.57 3.93 11.07
N GLU A 696 3.47 3.25 11.44
CA GLU A 696 2.67 3.68 12.60
C GLU A 696 3.48 3.72 13.89
N ARG A 697 4.32 2.69 14.12
CA ARG A 697 5.15 2.60 15.32
C ARG A 697 6.24 3.67 15.35
N ALA A 698 6.80 4.04 14.20
CA ALA A 698 7.76 5.14 14.06
C ALA A 698 7.12 6.50 14.42
N LEU A 699 5.93 6.78 13.89
CA LEU A 699 5.21 8.04 14.09
C LEU A 699 4.64 8.20 15.52
N SER A 700 4.33 7.08 16.20
CA SER A 700 3.74 7.07 17.55
C SER A 700 4.72 6.80 18.70
N GLY A 701 5.78 6.03 18.45
CA GLY A 701 6.73 5.56 19.47
C GLY A 701 8.21 5.69 19.09
N GLY A 702 8.53 6.29 17.94
CA GLY A 702 9.90 6.50 17.46
C GLY A 702 10.49 5.33 16.70
N LEU A 703 11.53 5.62 15.91
CA LEU A 703 12.17 4.69 14.97
C LEU A 703 12.81 3.47 15.65
N GLU A 704 13.30 3.63 16.88
CA GLU A 704 13.88 2.54 17.67
C GLU A 704 12.82 1.51 18.05
N ALA A 705 11.70 1.95 18.63
CA ALA A 705 10.57 1.10 18.97
C ALA A 705 9.89 0.45 17.74
N ALA A 706 10.10 0.99 16.53
CA ALA A 706 9.69 0.37 15.27
C ALA A 706 10.63 -0.77 14.84
N ARG A 707 11.94 -0.53 14.83
CA ARG A 707 12.96 -1.56 14.52
C ARG A 707 12.91 -2.72 15.53
N ASP A 708 12.82 -2.41 16.82
CA ASP A 708 12.70 -3.41 17.88
C ASP A 708 11.44 -4.26 17.72
N SER A 709 10.32 -3.66 17.31
CA SER A 709 9.08 -4.38 17.02
C SER A 709 9.23 -5.35 15.84
N LEU A 710 10.02 -5.00 14.81
CA LEU A 710 10.32 -5.89 13.68
C LEU A 710 11.24 -7.03 14.12
N GLN A 711 12.34 -6.73 14.82
CA GLN A 711 13.28 -7.74 15.30
C GLN A 711 12.62 -8.75 16.25
N ASN A 712 11.93 -8.26 17.29
CA ASN A 712 11.28 -9.11 18.28
C ASN A 712 10.20 -10.00 17.63
N LYS A 713 9.50 -9.49 16.61
CA LYS A 713 8.49 -10.27 15.89
C LYS A 713 9.08 -11.38 15.03
N LEU A 714 10.22 -11.13 14.38
CA LEU A 714 10.92 -12.15 13.60
C LEU A 714 11.49 -13.26 14.50
N ILE A 715 12.05 -12.90 15.65
CA ILE A 715 12.50 -13.87 16.67
C ILE A 715 11.32 -14.74 17.14
N GLU A 716 10.17 -14.12 17.43
CA GLU A 716 8.96 -14.85 17.85
C GLU A 716 8.49 -15.87 16.80
N LEU A 717 8.55 -15.53 15.51
CA LEU A 717 8.24 -16.44 14.40
C LEU A 717 9.25 -17.61 14.30
N LEU A 718 10.55 -17.32 14.39
CA LEU A 718 11.62 -18.31 14.32
C LEU A 718 11.61 -19.27 15.53
N GLN A 719 11.42 -18.76 16.75
CA GLN A 719 11.24 -19.56 17.96
C GLN A 719 9.98 -20.45 17.85
N THR A 720 8.87 -19.91 17.33
CA THR A 720 7.62 -20.68 17.13
C THR A 720 7.82 -21.81 16.13
N PHE A 721 8.46 -21.55 15.00
CA PHE A 721 8.80 -22.57 14.00
C PHE A 721 9.72 -23.66 14.57
N ARG A 722 10.82 -23.25 15.23
CA ARG A 722 11.80 -24.15 15.87
C ARG A 722 11.14 -25.09 16.88
N LYS A 723 10.23 -24.56 17.70
CA LYS A 723 9.57 -25.30 18.78
C LYS A 723 8.44 -26.21 18.29
N GLU A 724 7.57 -25.71 17.41
CA GLU A 724 6.29 -26.35 17.12
C GLU A 724 6.27 -27.14 15.79
N LEU A 725 7.26 -26.94 14.91
CA LEU A 725 7.32 -27.56 13.57
C LEU A 725 8.66 -28.25 13.26
N ALA A 726 9.80 -27.70 13.71
CA ALA A 726 11.13 -28.21 13.40
C ALA A 726 11.60 -29.42 14.24
N GLY A 727 10.70 -30.11 14.95
CA GLY A 727 11.04 -31.25 15.81
C GLY A 727 11.91 -30.93 17.05
N GLY A 728 12.16 -29.65 17.34
CA GLY A 728 12.72 -29.14 18.61
C GLY A 728 14.19 -29.45 18.94
N SER A 729 14.81 -30.50 18.38
CA SER A 729 16.06 -31.05 18.91
C SER A 729 17.19 -31.31 17.88
N MET A 730 16.88 -31.61 16.62
CA MET A 730 17.86 -32.15 15.66
C MET A 730 18.54 -31.09 14.77
N GLY A 731 19.10 -30.04 15.38
CA GLY A 731 19.90 -29.05 14.63
C GLY A 731 20.34 -27.80 15.39
N GLY A 732 21.62 -27.46 15.24
CA GLY A 732 22.20 -26.20 15.72
C GLY A 732 22.06 -25.01 14.75
N GLY A 733 21.41 -25.21 13.60
CA GLY A 733 21.14 -24.19 12.57
C GLY A 733 19.89 -23.34 12.84
N LEU A 734 19.62 -22.39 11.95
CA LEU A 734 18.48 -21.46 12.04
C LEU A 734 17.42 -21.89 11.02
N GLN A 735 16.51 -22.78 11.43
CA GLN A 735 15.51 -23.36 10.54
C GLN A 735 14.26 -22.48 10.40
N PHE A 736 13.73 -22.41 9.17
CA PHE A 736 12.49 -21.70 8.81
C PHE A 736 11.87 -22.34 7.54
N PRO A 737 10.62 -22.02 7.12
CA PRO A 737 10.07 -22.53 5.86
C PRO A 737 10.78 -21.93 4.64
N SER A 738 10.88 -22.68 3.55
CA SER A 738 11.40 -22.18 2.26
C SER A 738 10.62 -20.97 1.73
N ASN A 739 9.29 -21.00 1.79
CA ASN A 739 8.41 -19.90 1.36
C ASN A 739 8.54 -18.62 2.20
N LEU A 740 9.29 -18.66 3.32
CA LEU A 740 9.63 -17.50 4.14
C LEU A 740 11.16 -17.25 4.22
N ARG A 741 11.99 -17.89 3.38
CA ARG A 741 13.46 -17.78 3.42
C ARG A 741 13.95 -16.33 3.29
N GLY A 742 13.27 -15.51 2.49
CA GLY A 742 13.60 -14.09 2.29
C GLY A 742 13.10 -13.16 3.40
N LEU A 743 12.10 -13.57 4.20
CA LEU A 743 11.48 -12.72 5.23
C LEU A 743 12.49 -12.09 6.23
N PRO A 744 13.52 -12.81 6.73
CA PRO A 744 14.56 -12.21 7.58
C PRO A 744 15.38 -11.12 6.88
N ILE A 745 15.63 -11.27 5.58
CA ILE A 745 16.40 -10.32 4.78
C ILE A 745 15.54 -9.12 4.37
N LEU A 746 14.27 -9.33 4.05
CA LEU A 746 13.29 -8.26 3.85
C LEU A 746 13.10 -7.42 5.12
N PHE A 747 13.11 -8.02 6.32
CA PHE A 747 13.09 -7.28 7.59
C PHE A 747 14.39 -6.49 7.83
N LEU A 748 15.55 -7.02 7.44
CA LEU A 748 16.82 -6.27 7.49
C LEU A 748 16.81 -5.08 6.52
N GLY A 749 16.34 -5.29 5.29
CA GLY A 749 16.13 -4.24 4.29
C GLY A 749 15.19 -3.15 4.80
N LEU A 750 14.05 -3.52 5.38
CA LEU A 750 13.07 -2.58 5.95
C LEU A 750 13.68 -1.75 7.10
N MET A 751 14.53 -2.33 7.95
CA MET A 751 15.25 -1.60 8.99
C MET A 751 16.43 -0.74 8.47
N LYS A 752 16.94 -1.02 7.26
CA LYS A 752 18.00 -0.25 6.57
C LYS A 752 17.46 0.76 5.54
N ASN A 753 16.19 0.69 5.16
CA ASN A 753 15.52 1.67 4.32
C ASN A 753 15.51 3.06 4.99
N VAL A 754 15.60 4.13 4.19
CA VAL A 754 15.69 5.54 4.64
C VAL A 754 14.62 5.91 5.67
N GLY A 755 13.41 5.37 5.55
CA GLY A 755 12.30 5.60 6.48
C GLY A 755 12.55 5.14 7.91
N LEU A 756 13.35 4.09 8.12
CA LEU A 756 13.59 3.46 9.43
C LEU A 756 15.07 3.37 9.84
N ARG A 757 16.02 3.66 8.93
CA ARG A 757 17.47 3.53 9.19
C ARG A 757 17.92 4.41 10.36
N LYS A 758 18.72 3.82 11.25
CA LYS A 758 19.42 4.53 12.32
C LYS A 758 20.64 5.25 11.73
N SER A 759 20.48 6.53 11.42
CA SER A 759 21.53 7.38 10.88
C SER A 759 21.33 8.83 11.33
N ALA A 760 22.42 9.50 11.66
CA ALA A 760 22.44 10.94 12.01
C ALA A 760 22.62 11.85 10.78
N GLN A 761 22.60 11.27 9.57
CA GLN A 761 22.82 11.99 8.30
C GLN A 761 21.55 12.16 7.45
N ILE A 762 20.46 11.46 7.78
CA ILE A 762 19.20 11.50 7.02
C ILE A 762 18.34 12.68 7.52
N PRO A 763 18.05 13.69 6.69
CA PRO A 763 17.15 14.79 7.05
C PRO A 763 15.73 14.31 7.34
N SER A 764 15.00 15.01 8.22
CA SER A 764 13.65 14.59 8.60
C SER A 764 12.66 14.59 7.44
N ASP A 765 12.80 15.49 6.46
CA ASP A 765 11.95 15.53 5.25
C ASP A 765 12.13 14.29 4.37
N LEU A 766 13.37 13.90 4.07
CA LEU A 766 13.69 12.69 3.30
C LEU A 766 13.17 11.42 4.00
N ARG A 767 13.30 11.35 5.34
CA ARG A 767 12.72 10.24 6.11
C ARG A 767 11.19 10.25 6.06
N SER A 768 10.56 11.43 6.13
CA SER A 768 9.10 11.56 6.11
C SER A 768 8.51 11.16 4.75
N ALA A 769 9.17 11.53 3.65
CA ALA A 769 8.83 11.05 2.31
C ALA A 769 8.95 9.50 2.22
N ALA A 770 10.06 8.93 2.69
CA ALA A 770 10.24 7.48 2.73
C ALA A 770 9.17 6.76 3.59
N LEU A 771 8.77 7.35 4.73
CA LEU A 771 7.68 6.84 5.58
C LEU A 771 6.29 6.95 4.90
N CYS A 772 6.10 7.86 3.95
CA CYS A 772 4.87 7.88 3.12
C CYS A 772 4.87 6.71 2.14
N LEU A 773 5.96 6.52 1.39
CA LEU A 773 6.15 5.42 0.43
C LEU A 773 5.98 4.04 1.10
N LEU A 774 6.64 3.81 2.25
CA LEU A 774 6.53 2.58 3.06
C LEU A 774 5.09 2.27 3.57
N SER A 775 4.16 3.22 3.44
CA SER A 775 2.75 3.08 3.84
C SER A 775 1.74 3.24 2.70
N THR A 776 2.20 3.28 1.44
CA THR A 776 1.35 3.47 0.25
C THR A 776 1.75 2.61 -0.96
N LEU A 777 3.04 2.30 -1.15
CA LEU A 777 3.52 1.61 -2.36
C LEU A 777 2.86 0.22 -2.56
N PRO A 778 2.39 -0.10 -3.78
CA PRO A 778 2.01 -1.44 -4.20
C PRO A 778 3.10 -2.50 -3.93
N VAL A 779 2.70 -3.76 -3.69
CA VAL A 779 3.62 -4.83 -3.22
C VAL A 779 4.90 -4.96 -4.08
N PRO A 780 4.85 -5.01 -5.43
CA PRO A 780 6.06 -5.12 -6.24
C PRO A 780 7.03 -3.95 -6.05
N LEU A 781 6.52 -2.71 -5.96
CA LEU A 781 7.33 -1.51 -5.76
C LEU A 781 7.85 -1.41 -4.33
N LEU A 782 7.04 -1.78 -3.34
CA LEU A 782 7.45 -1.81 -1.95
C LEU A 782 8.55 -2.87 -1.70
N MET A 783 8.48 -4.04 -2.34
CA MET A 783 9.55 -5.04 -2.25
C MET A 783 10.85 -4.50 -2.87
N GLN A 784 10.78 -3.80 -4.02
CA GLN A 784 11.95 -3.16 -4.63
C GLN A 784 12.51 -2.01 -3.77
N TYR A 785 11.66 -1.23 -3.10
CA TYR A 785 12.08 -0.15 -2.22
C TYR A 785 12.66 -0.64 -0.86
N ILE A 786 12.32 -1.86 -0.46
CA ILE A 786 12.87 -2.53 0.74
C ILE A 786 14.14 -3.33 0.41
N TYR A 787 14.18 -3.97 -0.77
CA TYR A 787 15.30 -4.72 -1.32
C TYR A 787 15.47 -4.32 -2.80
N PRO A 788 16.32 -3.31 -3.08
CA PRO A 788 16.65 -2.87 -4.44
C PRO A 788 17.09 -4.01 -5.38
N ARG A 789 16.97 -3.78 -6.69
CA ARG A 789 17.50 -4.71 -7.68
C ARG A 789 18.92 -4.31 -8.09
N LEU A 790 19.86 -5.23 -7.93
CA LEU A 790 21.20 -5.12 -8.48
C LEU A 790 21.29 -6.01 -9.73
N TYR A 791 21.64 -5.42 -10.87
CA TYR A 791 21.93 -6.11 -12.11
C TYR A 791 23.38 -5.89 -12.48
N SER A 792 24.06 -6.94 -12.92
CA SER A 792 25.34 -6.79 -13.61
C SER A 792 25.09 -6.61 -15.11
N LEU A 793 25.83 -5.69 -15.72
CA LEU A 793 25.67 -5.31 -17.13
C LEU A 793 26.89 -5.70 -17.97
N HIS A 794 28.09 -5.61 -17.40
CA HIS A 794 29.34 -5.93 -18.10
C HIS A 794 29.51 -7.42 -18.49
N ASP A 795 28.78 -8.31 -17.84
CA ASP A 795 28.71 -9.76 -18.10
C ASP A 795 27.25 -10.23 -18.28
N MET A 796 26.35 -9.32 -18.72
CA MET A 796 24.94 -9.69 -18.91
C MET A 796 24.77 -10.72 -20.05
N PRO A 797 23.88 -11.72 -19.89
CA PRO A 797 23.62 -12.72 -20.93
C PRO A 797 23.23 -12.11 -22.29
N ASP A 798 23.53 -12.81 -23.38
CA ASP A 798 23.24 -12.35 -24.75
C ASP A 798 21.75 -12.09 -25.02
N ASN A 799 20.86 -12.78 -24.30
CA ASN A 799 19.41 -12.55 -24.38
C ASN A 799 18.92 -11.40 -23.47
N ALA A 800 19.77 -10.78 -22.65
CA ALA A 800 19.41 -9.62 -21.83
C ALA A 800 19.54 -8.31 -22.63
N GLY A 801 18.60 -7.39 -22.42
CA GLY A 801 18.49 -6.13 -23.14
C GLY A 801 17.82 -6.21 -24.51
N VAL A 802 17.44 -7.40 -24.97
CA VAL A 802 16.66 -7.61 -26.20
C VAL A 802 15.23 -8.08 -25.88
N PRO A 803 14.25 -7.96 -26.81
CA PRO A 803 12.91 -8.52 -26.63
C PRO A 803 12.94 -10.05 -26.55
N ASP A 804 12.30 -10.59 -25.52
CA ASP A 804 12.03 -12.02 -25.37
C ASP A 804 11.05 -12.56 -26.42
N GLN A 805 11.23 -13.80 -26.84
CA GLN A 805 10.52 -14.40 -27.98
C GLN A 805 9.06 -14.77 -27.66
N GLU A 806 8.73 -15.09 -26.42
CA GLU A 806 7.37 -15.47 -26.02
C GLU A 806 6.55 -14.26 -25.56
N THR A 807 7.16 -13.35 -24.81
CA THR A 807 6.48 -12.20 -24.18
C THR A 807 6.58 -10.90 -24.96
N SER A 808 7.51 -10.80 -25.92
CA SER A 808 7.89 -9.54 -26.62
C SER A 808 8.34 -8.41 -25.69
N GLN A 809 8.67 -8.71 -24.42
CA GLN A 809 9.18 -7.73 -23.45
C GLN A 809 10.70 -7.79 -23.40
N ILE A 810 11.37 -6.67 -23.15
CA ILE A 810 12.82 -6.67 -22.90
C ILE A 810 13.13 -7.59 -21.71
N ALA A 811 14.02 -8.56 -21.91
CA ALA A 811 14.52 -9.41 -20.84
C ALA A 811 15.56 -8.66 -20.01
N LEU A 812 15.41 -8.70 -18.69
CA LEU A 812 16.38 -8.13 -17.75
C LEU A 812 17.49 -9.17 -17.43
N PRO A 813 18.71 -8.73 -17.09
CA PRO A 813 19.74 -9.62 -16.56
C PRO A 813 19.27 -10.32 -15.26
N PRO A 814 19.82 -11.48 -14.90
CA PRO A 814 19.55 -12.09 -13.59
C PRO A 814 19.89 -11.12 -12.44
N PRO A 815 18.97 -10.93 -11.46
CA PRO A 815 19.25 -10.08 -10.31
C PRO A 815 20.30 -10.73 -9.38
N LEU A 816 21.17 -9.90 -8.80
CA LEU A 816 22.21 -10.30 -7.85
C LEU A 816 21.85 -9.88 -6.41
N ASN A 817 22.34 -10.65 -5.43
CA ASN A 817 22.22 -10.28 -4.01
C ASN A 817 22.92 -8.94 -3.71
N LEU A 818 22.31 -8.14 -2.85
CA LEU A 818 22.74 -6.78 -2.48
C LEU A 818 23.94 -6.74 -1.52
N SER A 819 25.09 -7.24 -1.98
CA SER A 819 26.37 -7.19 -1.29
C SER A 819 27.51 -6.75 -2.21
N SER A 820 28.45 -5.96 -1.67
CA SER A 820 29.67 -5.52 -2.34
C SER A 820 30.61 -6.66 -2.74
N GLU A 821 30.45 -7.86 -2.17
CA GLU A 821 31.10 -9.10 -2.64
C GLU A 821 30.75 -9.46 -4.11
N ARG A 822 29.66 -8.89 -4.67
CA ARG A 822 29.26 -9.11 -6.07
C ARG A 822 29.86 -8.09 -7.04
N PHE A 823 30.59 -7.08 -6.55
CA PHE A 823 31.21 -6.04 -7.37
C PHE A 823 32.66 -6.40 -7.71
N VAL A 824 32.94 -6.59 -9.00
CA VAL A 824 34.31 -6.71 -9.52
C VAL A 824 34.87 -5.33 -9.89
N PRO A 825 36.17 -5.06 -9.70
CA PRO A 825 36.71 -3.71 -9.90
C PRO A 825 36.61 -3.17 -11.34
N TYR A 826 36.48 -4.06 -12.34
CA TYR A 826 36.34 -3.72 -13.76
C TYR A 826 34.88 -3.66 -14.25
N GLY A 827 33.91 -3.91 -13.37
CA GLY A 827 32.52 -4.15 -13.75
C GLY A 827 31.65 -2.90 -13.91
N LEU A 828 30.52 -3.10 -14.57
CA LEU A 828 29.41 -2.14 -14.70
C LEU A 828 28.13 -2.78 -14.14
N TYR A 829 27.44 -2.03 -13.27
CA TYR A 829 26.25 -2.51 -12.53
C TYR A 829 25.14 -1.45 -12.48
N LEU A 830 23.88 -1.90 -12.48
CA LEU A 830 22.71 -1.07 -12.20
C LEU A 830 22.12 -1.44 -10.83
N ILE A 831 21.99 -0.48 -9.93
CA ILE A 831 21.20 -0.58 -8.70
C ILE A 831 19.90 0.22 -8.90
N ASP A 832 18.73 -0.35 -8.61
CA ASP A 832 17.43 0.30 -8.77
C ASP A 832 16.50 0.02 -7.58
N ASP A 833 16.17 1.05 -6.80
CA ASP A 833 15.22 0.98 -5.67
C ASP A 833 13.76 1.35 -6.06
N GLY A 834 13.50 1.62 -7.34
CA GLY A 834 12.20 2.05 -7.84
C GLY A 834 11.87 3.53 -7.63
N GLN A 835 12.78 4.31 -7.02
CA GLN A 835 12.73 5.77 -6.90
C GLN A 835 13.99 6.43 -7.47
N THR A 836 15.12 5.73 -7.41
CA THR A 836 16.45 6.13 -7.87
C THR A 836 17.19 4.93 -8.49
N GLN A 837 17.82 5.18 -9.63
CA GLN A 837 18.72 4.26 -10.32
C GLN A 837 20.18 4.75 -10.16
N PHE A 838 21.11 3.85 -9.86
CA PHE A 838 22.56 4.11 -9.88
C PHE A 838 23.23 3.21 -10.88
N LEU A 839 23.95 3.79 -11.85
CA LEU A 839 24.84 3.05 -12.74
C LEU A 839 26.27 3.19 -12.23
N TRP A 840 26.80 2.09 -11.69
CA TRP A 840 28.11 2.01 -11.04
C TRP A 840 29.17 1.50 -12.01
N ALA A 841 30.15 2.34 -12.31
CA ALA A 841 31.38 1.97 -13.01
C ALA A 841 32.50 1.71 -11.98
N GLY A 842 33.05 0.49 -12.02
CA GLY A 842 34.20 0.09 -11.21
C GLY A 842 35.46 0.92 -11.48
N ARG A 843 36.39 0.94 -10.51
CA ARG A 843 37.61 1.76 -10.60
C ARG A 843 38.58 1.30 -11.71
N ASP A 844 38.57 0.01 -12.04
CA ASP A 844 39.46 -0.65 -12.99
C ASP A 844 38.70 -0.99 -14.30
N ALA A 845 37.60 -0.29 -14.60
CA ALA A 845 36.75 -0.53 -15.78
C ALA A 845 37.50 -0.32 -17.11
N VAL A 846 37.32 -1.27 -18.03
CA VAL A 846 38.05 -1.33 -19.31
C VAL A 846 37.60 -0.21 -20.26
N PRO A 847 38.52 0.49 -20.97
CA PRO A 847 38.16 1.57 -21.90
C PRO A 847 37.10 1.21 -22.95
N GLN A 848 37.13 -0.02 -23.49
CA GLN A 848 36.13 -0.49 -24.45
C GLN A 848 34.71 -0.42 -23.88
N LEU A 849 34.49 -0.93 -22.66
CA LEU A 849 33.20 -0.87 -21.95
C LEU A 849 32.74 0.56 -21.67
N LEU A 850 33.67 1.51 -21.54
CA LEU A 850 33.37 2.93 -21.35
C LEU A 850 33.02 3.63 -22.67
N ASN A 851 33.69 3.28 -23.76
CA ASN A 851 33.38 3.76 -25.10
C ASN A 851 32.02 3.21 -25.57
N ASP A 852 31.77 1.90 -25.42
CA ASP A 852 30.53 1.25 -25.83
C ASP A 852 29.30 1.79 -25.08
N VAL A 853 29.39 2.06 -23.76
CA VAL A 853 28.24 2.53 -22.96
C VAL A 853 28.10 4.05 -22.94
N PHE A 854 29.21 4.78 -22.85
CA PHE A 854 29.20 6.22 -22.57
C PHE A 854 29.82 7.09 -23.68
N GLY A 855 30.47 6.49 -24.69
CA GLY A 855 31.16 7.22 -25.75
C GLY A 855 32.42 7.95 -25.26
N VAL A 856 33.04 7.49 -24.17
CA VAL A 856 34.26 8.09 -23.60
C VAL A 856 35.43 7.12 -23.60
N ASP A 857 36.59 7.59 -24.06
CA ASP A 857 37.81 6.77 -24.14
C ASP A 857 38.51 6.64 -22.77
N ASP A 858 38.26 7.58 -21.86
CA ASP A 858 38.85 7.56 -20.51
C ASP A 858 37.83 7.82 -19.40
N ARG A 859 38.02 7.08 -18.31
CA ARG A 859 37.18 7.00 -17.11
C ARG A 859 37.12 8.31 -16.31
N THR A 860 38.05 9.25 -16.53
CA THR A 860 38.00 10.60 -15.94
C THR A 860 36.97 11.51 -16.61
N GLN A 861 36.63 11.25 -17.89
CA GLN A 861 35.66 12.01 -18.67
C GLN A 861 34.19 11.69 -18.30
N LEU A 862 33.96 10.54 -17.64
CA LEU A 862 32.62 10.12 -17.19
C LEU A 862 32.01 11.14 -16.22
N ARG A 863 30.91 11.78 -16.64
CA ARG A 863 30.11 12.69 -15.80
C ARG A 863 29.51 11.93 -14.62
N VAL A 864 29.97 12.23 -13.40
CA VAL A 864 29.45 11.69 -12.14
C VAL A 864 28.20 12.48 -11.69
N GLY A 865 27.26 11.82 -11.00
CA GLY A 865 26.02 12.42 -10.50
C GLY A 865 24.82 12.22 -11.43
N LYS A 866 23.78 13.06 -11.31
CA LYS A 866 22.56 12.98 -12.14
C LYS A 866 22.92 13.09 -13.62
N GLY A 867 22.30 12.26 -14.46
CA GLY A 867 22.43 12.31 -15.92
C GLY A 867 21.49 11.34 -16.64
N ALA A 868 21.65 11.23 -17.95
CA ALA A 868 21.00 10.23 -18.79
C ALA A 868 22.09 9.47 -19.59
N LEU A 869 21.81 8.23 -20.00
CA LEU A 869 22.69 7.49 -20.90
C LEU A 869 22.72 8.18 -22.27
N PRO A 870 23.90 8.30 -22.92
CA PRO A 870 23.97 8.78 -24.29
C PRO A 870 23.37 7.74 -25.24
N GLU A 871 22.85 8.20 -26.37
CA GLU A 871 22.45 7.35 -27.48
C GLU A 871 23.68 7.12 -28.37
N LEU A 872 24.09 5.87 -28.57
CA LEU A 872 25.26 5.49 -29.37
C LEU A 872 24.86 4.36 -30.33
N GLU A 873 25.40 4.37 -31.54
CA GLU A 873 25.11 3.38 -32.58
C GLU A 873 25.86 2.05 -32.35
N ASN A 874 25.60 1.36 -31.22
CA ASN A 874 26.13 0.03 -30.94
C ASN A 874 25.17 -0.83 -30.09
N ASP A 875 25.20 -2.17 -30.32
CA ASP A 875 24.36 -3.19 -29.64
C ASP A 875 24.39 -3.07 -28.12
N PHE A 876 25.57 -2.82 -27.53
CA PHE A 876 25.74 -2.83 -26.10
C PHE A 876 25.13 -1.59 -25.43
N ASN A 877 25.23 -0.41 -26.07
CA ASN A 877 24.50 0.80 -25.66
C ASN A 877 23.00 0.58 -25.72
N GLU A 878 22.49 0.07 -26.84
CA GLU A 878 21.07 -0.20 -27.03
C GLU A 878 20.52 -1.17 -25.97
N ARG A 879 21.22 -2.27 -25.71
CA ARG A 879 20.84 -3.26 -24.70
C ARG A 879 20.95 -2.72 -23.27
N VAL A 880 22.01 -2.00 -22.90
CA VAL A 880 22.15 -1.37 -21.57
C VAL A 880 21.05 -0.32 -21.36
N ARG A 881 20.74 0.49 -22.37
CA ARG A 881 19.60 1.42 -22.34
C ARG A 881 18.29 0.67 -22.17
N ALA A 882 18.04 -0.38 -22.96
CA ALA A 882 16.83 -1.19 -22.88
C ALA A 882 16.63 -1.78 -21.46
N VAL A 883 17.69 -2.27 -20.81
CA VAL A 883 17.65 -2.72 -19.41
C VAL A 883 17.30 -1.58 -18.45
N VAL A 884 17.91 -0.40 -18.57
CA VAL A 884 17.63 0.79 -17.73
C VAL A 884 16.23 1.37 -17.97
N HIS A 885 15.69 1.25 -19.19
CA HIS A 885 14.30 1.58 -19.49
C HIS A 885 13.33 0.52 -18.94
N LYS A 886 13.67 -0.76 -19.03
CA LYS A 886 12.83 -1.86 -18.56
C LYS A 886 12.78 -1.98 -17.03
N SER A 887 13.85 -1.66 -16.30
CA SER A 887 13.80 -1.75 -14.82
C SER A 887 12.79 -0.76 -14.20
N ARG A 888 12.50 0.36 -14.87
CA ARG A 888 11.46 1.35 -14.52
C ARG A 888 10.11 1.13 -15.20
N ASP A 889 9.91 0.02 -15.92
CA ASP A 889 8.60 -0.37 -16.47
C ASP A 889 7.69 -0.90 -15.34
N HIS A 890 6.95 0.00 -14.71
CA HIS A 890 5.98 -0.30 -13.67
C HIS A 890 4.81 -1.16 -14.17
N ARG A 891 4.37 -0.97 -15.41
CA ARG A 891 3.24 -1.71 -16.00
C ARG A 891 3.54 -3.20 -16.11
N SER A 892 4.77 -3.58 -16.49
CA SER A 892 5.19 -4.99 -16.51
C SER A 892 5.21 -5.67 -15.14
N LYS A 893 5.34 -4.88 -14.06
CA LYS A 893 5.24 -5.35 -12.67
C LYS A 893 3.79 -5.46 -12.18
N GLY A 894 2.79 -5.19 -13.04
CA GLY A 894 1.37 -5.28 -12.74
C GLY A 894 0.81 -4.15 -11.88
N VAL A 895 1.47 -2.97 -11.91
CA VAL A 895 1.14 -1.81 -11.08
C VAL A 895 1.10 -0.52 -11.90
N GLY A 896 0.12 0.34 -11.61
CA GLY A 896 0.18 1.74 -12.04
C GLY A 896 1.12 2.53 -11.12
N SER A 897 1.99 3.37 -11.68
CA SER A 897 2.75 4.37 -10.93
C SER A 897 3.29 5.43 -11.87
N ILE A 898 3.16 6.69 -11.49
CA ILE A 898 3.65 7.83 -12.28
C ILE A 898 5.17 7.99 -12.24
N ILE A 899 5.87 7.32 -11.30
CA ILE A 899 7.25 7.64 -10.92
C ILE A 899 8.24 7.40 -12.07
N LEU A 900 9.12 8.38 -12.29
CA LEU A 900 10.30 8.26 -13.14
C LEU A 900 11.57 8.28 -12.28
N PRO A 901 12.27 7.15 -12.08
CA PRO A 901 13.52 7.12 -11.31
C PRO A 901 14.59 8.04 -11.90
N HIS A 902 15.31 8.77 -11.02
CA HIS A 902 16.50 9.52 -11.43
C HIS A 902 17.68 8.56 -11.62
N LEU A 903 18.40 8.68 -12.73
CA LEU A 903 19.65 7.97 -12.97
C LEU A 903 20.85 8.77 -12.48
N TYR A 904 21.71 8.13 -11.68
CA TYR A 904 22.96 8.67 -11.19
C TYR A 904 24.15 7.82 -11.65
N PHE A 905 25.15 8.44 -12.25
CA PHE A 905 26.41 7.80 -12.59
C PHE A 905 27.36 7.82 -11.40
N VAL A 906 27.79 6.64 -10.96
CA VAL A 906 28.71 6.45 -9.83
C VAL A 906 30.02 5.90 -10.36
N ARG A 907 31.13 6.59 -10.10
CA ARG A 907 32.47 6.07 -10.34
C ARG A 907 33.08 5.65 -9.01
N GLU A 908 33.68 4.46 -8.93
CA GLU A 908 34.15 3.90 -7.65
C GLU A 908 35.23 4.75 -6.94
N ASP A 909 36.05 5.51 -7.67
CA ASP A 909 37.01 6.51 -7.14
C ASP A 909 36.54 7.97 -7.34
N GLY A 910 35.25 8.16 -7.63
CA GLY A 910 34.62 9.44 -7.83
C GLY A 910 34.17 10.09 -6.52
N GLU A 911 33.01 10.73 -6.55
CA GLU A 911 32.48 11.48 -5.40
C GLU A 911 32.14 10.54 -4.21
N PRO A 912 32.82 10.67 -3.04
CA PRO A 912 32.64 9.72 -1.94
C PRO A 912 31.22 9.70 -1.34
N SER A 913 30.53 10.84 -1.37
CA SER A 913 29.13 11.01 -0.95
C SER A 913 28.18 10.18 -1.80
N LEU A 914 28.29 10.28 -3.12
CA LEU A 914 27.45 9.54 -4.06
C LEU A 914 27.74 8.03 -3.99
N LYS A 915 29.02 7.66 -3.90
CA LYS A 915 29.45 6.27 -3.68
C LYS A 915 28.83 5.69 -2.40
N LEU A 916 28.95 6.41 -1.28
CA LEU A 916 28.42 5.99 0.01
C LEU A 916 26.88 5.84 -0.04
N TRP A 917 26.17 6.77 -0.67
CA TRP A 917 24.71 6.67 -0.82
C TRP A 917 24.29 5.41 -1.58
N ALA A 918 24.90 5.15 -2.74
CA ALA A 918 24.68 3.92 -3.51
C ALA A 918 25.02 2.66 -2.70
N GLN A 919 26.14 2.67 -1.95
CA GLN A 919 26.51 1.58 -1.04
C GLN A 919 25.49 1.38 0.09
N THR A 920 24.73 2.39 0.52
CA THR A 920 23.67 2.19 1.54
C THR A 920 22.46 1.39 1.03
N LEU A 921 22.33 1.22 -0.29
CA LEU A 921 21.34 0.31 -0.91
C LEU A 921 21.80 -1.15 -0.93
N LEU A 922 23.06 -1.45 -0.60
CA LEU A 922 23.55 -2.82 -0.42
C LEU A 922 23.05 -3.34 0.95
N VAL A 923 21.80 -3.83 0.98
CA VAL A 923 21.11 -4.15 2.24
C VAL A 923 21.70 -5.35 2.97
N GLU A 924 22.45 -6.23 2.32
CA GLU A 924 23.13 -7.36 2.97
C GLU A 924 24.49 -6.97 3.59
N ASP A 925 25.08 -5.84 3.19
CA ASP A 925 26.36 -5.36 3.72
C ASP A 925 26.24 -4.66 5.09
N ARG A 926 27.38 -4.41 5.74
CA ARG A 926 27.44 -3.53 6.91
C ARG A 926 27.50 -2.07 6.46
N ALA A 927 26.50 -1.26 6.83
CA ALA A 927 26.41 0.18 6.48
C ALA A 927 25.81 1.00 7.64
N ASP A 928 26.26 2.25 7.82
CA ASP A 928 25.97 3.09 9.00
C ASP A 928 26.19 2.31 10.33
N GLN A 929 25.20 2.34 11.24
CA GLN A 929 25.14 1.51 12.45
C GLN A 929 24.41 0.16 12.21
N GLY A 930 24.08 -0.15 10.96
CA GLY A 930 23.40 -1.38 10.56
C GLY A 930 24.33 -2.60 10.51
N MET A 931 23.74 -3.78 10.64
CA MET A 931 24.41 -5.08 10.57
C MET A 931 24.47 -5.59 9.13
N SER A 932 25.43 -6.46 8.82
CA SER A 932 25.35 -7.29 7.60
C SER A 932 24.37 -8.46 7.78
N ALA A 933 23.93 -9.07 6.69
CA ALA A 933 23.03 -10.23 6.68
C ALA A 933 23.58 -11.40 7.49
N ALA A 934 24.88 -11.71 7.37
CA ALA A 934 25.53 -12.77 8.15
C ALA A 934 25.51 -12.48 9.67
N GLN A 935 25.77 -11.23 10.08
CA GLN A 935 25.70 -10.83 11.49
C GLN A 935 24.25 -10.84 12.02
N TRP A 936 23.30 -10.42 11.19
CA TRP A 936 21.87 -10.41 11.50
C TRP A 936 21.32 -11.82 11.73
N LEU A 937 21.58 -12.75 10.79
CA LEU A 937 21.21 -14.16 10.95
C LEU A 937 21.92 -14.82 12.14
N GLY A 938 23.16 -14.42 12.44
CA GLY A 938 23.88 -14.80 13.67
C GLY A 938 23.13 -14.41 14.95
N ILE A 939 22.77 -13.13 15.10
CA ILE A 939 22.00 -12.67 16.28
C ILE A 939 20.61 -13.30 16.34
N LEU A 940 19.93 -13.52 15.20
CA LEU A 940 18.66 -14.24 15.19
C LEU A 940 18.83 -15.67 15.69
N ARG A 941 19.88 -16.38 15.26
CA ARG A 941 20.21 -17.74 15.74
C ARG A 941 20.46 -17.76 17.24
N GLU A 942 21.23 -16.82 17.78
CA GLU A 942 21.50 -16.71 19.23
C GLU A 942 20.21 -16.46 20.03
N LYS A 943 19.37 -15.51 19.59
CA LYS A 943 18.09 -15.16 20.23
C LYS A 943 16.94 -16.15 19.98
N VAL A 944 17.17 -17.20 19.18
CA VAL A 944 16.22 -18.30 18.91
C VAL A 944 16.64 -19.60 19.61
N VAL A 945 17.89 -19.67 20.09
CA VAL A 945 18.42 -20.76 20.94
C VAL A 945 18.36 -20.42 22.43
N THR A 946 18.33 -19.13 22.76
CA THR A 946 17.96 -18.58 24.08
C THR A 946 16.46 -18.26 24.17
#